data_AF-A0A2A5AX18-F1
#
_entry.id   AF-A0A2A5AX18-F1
#
_cell.length_a   1.000
_cell.length_b   1.000
_cell.length_c   1.000
_cell.angle_alpha   90.00
_cell.angle_beta   90.00
_cell.angle_gamma   90.00
#
_symmetry.space_group_name_H-M   'P 1'
#
loop_
_entity.id
_entity.type
_entity.pdbx_description
1 polymer ?
#
loop_
_entity_poly.entity_id
_entity_poly.type
_entity_poly.pdbx_seq_one_letter_code
_entity_poly.pdbx_strand_id
1 'polypeptide(L)'
;MEQDNNKRLDELFNQAKNEPSKVSFEETKEQFVNSIENISSSVSTGGNLAQFSNLKTLIMITTISAITVGAIMVLMNDAEPAKLNTTTEQVVAEFSYTEEESIEKEHKQVVKAHFEKVNQLPANLKEIYDVKVELALKIMEPVISIDSLKKYQLELNKSERKNEFMVDTAYRFPNLNYTEIQANNRQKVKMFGKVKKSRKGNGKFIGKKGREQWYQPDPKGFLFIPMGTMQYKEKNVSVQPFYMKQTEVTNLEYRTFLFDLLIQGRKDEFLIAKPDQTRWMKDYPYSYNKPMQTHYFSHAAYDHYPVVAMSRKGAEMYCKWFTTELNKVNNYDAVNDVRIPTDIEWVYAAQGGKEDFLYPWGGPNLINSNGYYMANFKPNRPESYRQEGEKFYEYCYICDGAFHTAKVESYNPNDFGLYCMSGNVAEMVYNKDENMTPGTKGGSWTSIGQELQIIQGKDRFKGLEKPSVDVGFRPVMTFLGSNNYTYIPDITVIPPGTAKISSNLYFDKTEVTNFNWKEYVTWNLRTHGKESKQHKEALLDTMVWKSKLAYNEPFVKHYYRHPAYNNYPVVGITYEQAVAFCKWRTDRVKELYKKQKIKNKKDIFPTNFKYRLPTKQEWERIANASYSEKILKKLEGKYAYSYRVNIKRNDKETIKESIAKNGADVTALVTSYWPNKYGIYNMIGNVAEMISEKGIAKGGAWNHQEKDATTEKDYKYTKANCWVGFRCVFEIID
;
A
#
# COMPACT_ATOMS: atom_id res chain seq x y z
N MET A 1 -11.93 -53.28 17.70
CA MET A 1 -12.41 -52.10 18.46
C MET A 1 -12.23 -50.77 17.71
N GLU A 2 -11.25 -50.60 16.81
CA GLU A 2 -11.13 -49.34 16.03
C GLU A 2 -12.09 -49.21 14.83
N GLN A 3 -12.57 -50.31 14.25
CA GLN A 3 -13.56 -50.24 13.15
C GLN A 3 -14.97 -49.83 13.63
N ASP A 4 -15.28 -49.99 14.92
CA ASP A 4 -16.60 -49.67 15.50
C ASP A 4 -16.74 -48.19 15.83
N ASN A 5 -15.63 -47.51 16.17
CA ASN A 5 -15.63 -46.08 16.53
C ASN A 5 -15.85 -45.18 15.31
N ASN A 6 -15.32 -45.54 14.14
CA ASN A 6 -15.52 -44.74 12.92
C ASN A 6 -16.96 -44.84 12.40
N LYS A 7 -17.58 -46.02 12.52
CA LYS A 7 -19.00 -46.21 12.16
C LYS A 7 -19.92 -45.38 13.04
N ARG A 8 -19.64 -45.34 14.35
CA ARG A 8 -20.41 -44.56 15.33
C ARG A 8 -20.26 -43.05 15.11
N LEU A 9 -19.10 -42.58 14.66
CA LEU A 9 -18.86 -41.19 14.29
C LEU A 9 -19.67 -40.79 13.05
N ASP A 10 -19.67 -41.62 12.01
CA ASP A 10 -20.45 -41.35 10.79
C ASP A 10 -21.97 -41.42 11.05
N GLU A 11 -22.43 -42.28 11.97
CA GLU A 11 -23.82 -42.33 12.43
C GLU A 11 -24.20 -41.06 13.20
N LEU A 12 -23.34 -40.57 14.10
CA LEU A 12 -23.58 -39.32 14.84
C LEU A 12 -23.60 -38.09 13.91
N PHE A 13 -22.77 -38.06 12.88
CA PHE A 13 -22.79 -36.98 11.88
C PHE A 13 -24.03 -37.00 11.00
N ASN A 14 -24.50 -38.19 10.59
CA ASN A 14 -25.73 -38.32 9.83
C ASN A 14 -26.98 -38.02 10.69
N GLN A 15 -26.93 -38.31 12.00
CA GLN A 15 -27.97 -37.96 12.96
C GLN A 15 -28.05 -36.45 13.19
N ALA A 16 -26.91 -35.77 13.37
CA ALA A 16 -26.83 -34.32 13.54
C ALA A 16 -27.26 -33.52 12.29
N LYS A 17 -27.11 -34.12 11.09
CA LYS A 17 -27.54 -33.49 9.83
C LYS A 17 -29.06 -33.46 9.66
N ASN A 18 -29.78 -34.34 10.36
CA ASN A 18 -31.23 -34.51 10.24
C ASN A 18 -32.00 -34.04 11.50
N GLU A 19 -31.32 -33.62 12.57
CA GLU A 19 -31.97 -32.97 13.72
C GLU A 19 -32.31 -31.50 13.37
N PRO A 20 -33.57 -31.05 13.49
CA PRO A 20 -33.90 -29.63 13.36
C PRO A 20 -33.26 -28.85 14.53
N SER A 21 -32.77 -27.64 14.23
CA SER A 21 -32.18 -26.73 15.22
C SER A 21 -33.09 -26.60 16.44
N LYS A 22 -32.58 -26.98 17.63
CA LYS A 22 -33.34 -26.93 18.89
C LYS A 22 -33.61 -25.51 19.39
N VAL A 23 -33.11 -24.49 18.71
CA VAL A 23 -33.46 -23.08 18.96
C VAL A 23 -33.51 -22.34 17.63
N SER A 24 -34.61 -21.62 17.38
CA SER A 24 -34.74 -20.79 16.20
C SER A 24 -33.95 -19.48 16.35
N PHE A 25 -33.58 -18.88 15.21
CA PHE A 25 -32.95 -17.57 15.19
C PHE A 25 -33.85 -16.50 15.85
N GLU A 26 -35.16 -16.64 15.66
CA GLU A 26 -36.20 -15.83 16.29
C GLU A 26 -36.20 -15.96 17.83
N GLU A 27 -36.10 -17.16 18.39
CA GLU A 27 -36.01 -17.35 19.86
C GLU A 27 -34.72 -16.77 20.44
N THR A 28 -33.60 -16.90 19.72
CA THR A 28 -32.30 -16.32 20.15
C THR A 28 -32.36 -14.79 20.11
N LYS A 29 -33.08 -14.24 19.14
CA LYS A 29 -33.34 -12.79 19.02
C LYS A 29 -34.27 -12.30 20.13
N GLU A 30 -35.31 -13.05 20.49
CA GLU A 30 -36.22 -12.68 21.59
C GLU A 30 -35.52 -12.71 22.95
N GLN A 31 -34.68 -13.70 23.22
CA GLN A 31 -33.86 -13.73 24.44
C GLN A 31 -32.90 -12.54 24.53
N PHE A 32 -32.37 -12.10 23.39
CA PHE A 32 -31.53 -10.92 23.31
C PHE A 32 -32.33 -9.62 23.52
N VAL A 33 -33.53 -9.50 22.95
CA VAL A 33 -34.42 -8.33 23.15
C VAL A 33 -34.89 -8.23 24.60
N ASN A 34 -35.28 -9.36 25.20
CA ASN A 34 -35.69 -9.41 26.62
C ASN A 34 -34.54 -9.09 27.58
N SER A 35 -33.29 -9.41 27.23
CA SER A 35 -32.14 -9.02 28.06
C SER A 35 -31.83 -7.52 27.96
N ILE A 36 -32.21 -6.85 26.87
CA ILE A 36 -32.10 -5.40 26.70
C ILE A 36 -33.25 -4.66 27.39
N GLU A 37 -34.49 -5.17 27.33
CA GLU A 37 -35.63 -4.55 28.02
C GLU A 37 -35.46 -4.57 29.55
N ASN A 38 -34.90 -5.65 30.11
CA ASN A 38 -34.55 -5.74 31.53
C ASN A 38 -33.45 -4.76 31.97
N ILE A 39 -32.62 -4.26 31.04
CA ILE A 39 -31.64 -3.20 31.31
C ILE A 39 -32.31 -1.82 31.25
N SER A 40 -33.31 -1.65 30.36
CA SER A 40 -34.01 -0.37 30.15
C SER A 40 -34.97 0.03 31.28
N SER A 41 -35.46 -0.91 32.06
CA SER A 41 -36.31 -0.63 33.24
C SER A 41 -35.53 -0.04 34.42
N SER A 42 -34.19 -0.02 34.37
CA SER A 42 -33.34 0.50 35.45
C SER A 42 -32.95 1.97 35.30
N VAL A 43 -33.33 2.64 34.19
CA VAL A 43 -32.94 4.03 33.91
C VAL A 43 -34.16 4.86 33.54
N SER A 44 -34.79 5.45 34.56
CA SER A 44 -35.84 6.44 34.36
C SER A 44 -35.27 7.86 34.22
N THR A 45 -35.84 8.59 33.25
CA THR A 45 -35.94 10.05 33.08
C THR A 45 -34.85 10.80 32.31
N GLY A 46 -35.25 11.34 31.15
CA GLY A 46 -34.98 12.74 30.77
C GLY A 46 -34.39 13.00 29.39
N GLY A 47 -35.23 13.18 28.36
CA GLY A 47 -34.89 13.99 27.18
C GLY A 47 -35.21 13.39 25.82
N ASN A 48 -36.23 13.94 25.16
CA ASN A 48 -36.67 13.61 23.80
C ASN A 48 -35.56 13.75 22.75
N LEU A 49 -35.28 12.68 21.99
CA LEU A 49 -34.60 12.76 20.70
C LEU A 49 -35.33 11.92 19.66
N ALA A 50 -35.62 12.59 18.56
CA ALA A 50 -36.46 12.14 17.46
C ALA A 50 -35.89 10.94 16.70
N GLN A 51 -36.83 10.24 16.06
CA GLN A 51 -36.67 9.07 15.18
C GLN A 51 -35.47 9.17 14.22
N PHE A 52 -34.61 8.15 14.24
CA PHE A 52 -33.69 7.85 13.14
C PHE A 52 -33.80 6.38 12.73
N SER A 53 -34.45 6.17 11.59
CA SER A 53 -34.48 4.91 10.86
C SER A 53 -33.15 4.71 10.12
N ASN A 54 -32.21 3.96 10.71
CA ASN A 54 -31.21 3.15 9.98
C ASN A 54 -30.38 2.32 10.96
N LEU A 55 -30.50 0.99 10.87
CA LEU A 55 -29.86 0.00 11.76
C LEU A 55 -28.32 0.06 11.80
N LYS A 56 -27.69 0.67 10.78
CA LYS A 56 -26.23 0.89 10.72
C LYS A 56 -25.73 2.00 11.65
N THR A 57 -26.58 2.96 12.01
CA THR A 57 -26.21 4.04 12.95
C THR A 57 -26.31 3.57 14.40
N LEU A 58 -27.19 2.60 14.69
CA LEU A 58 -27.39 2.06 16.04
C LEU A 58 -26.17 1.27 16.55
N ILE A 59 -25.49 0.51 15.68
CA ILE A 59 -24.26 -0.24 16.01
C ILE A 59 -23.07 0.72 16.26
N MET A 60 -23.09 1.91 15.66
CA MET A 60 -22.05 2.92 15.84
C MET A 60 -22.26 3.76 17.13
N ILE A 61 -23.47 3.83 17.65
CA ILE A 61 -23.80 4.56 18.90
C ILE A 61 -23.49 3.70 20.14
N THR A 62 -23.63 2.38 20.07
CA THR A 62 -23.26 1.47 21.17
C THR A 62 -21.76 1.47 21.50
N THR A 63 -20.90 1.86 20.55
CA THR A 63 -19.46 2.04 20.81
C THR A 63 -19.10 3.40 21.38
N ILE A 64 -20.01 4.39 21.34
CA ILE A 64 -19.79 5.74 21.88
C ILE A 64 -20.37 5.88 23.30
N SER A 65 -21.36 5.06 23.69
CA SER A 65 -21.90 5.02 25.06
C SER A 65 -21.00 4.33 26.10
N ALA A 66 -19.86 3.75 25.71
CA ALA A 66 -18.84 3.26 26.65
C ALA A 66 -17.90 4.36 27.18
N ILE A 67 -18.06 5.61 26.73
CA ILE A 67 -17.18 6.74 27.14
C ILE A 67 -17.88 7.68 28.13
N THR A 68 -19.19 7.55 28.37
CA THR A 68 -19.94 8.40 29.33
C THR A 68 -20.22 7.76 30.70
N VAL A 69 -19.62 6.61 31.03
CA VAL A 69 -19.67 6.04 32.41
C VAL A 69 -18.43 6.42 33.24
N GLY A 70 -17.39 6.98 32.62
CA GLY A 70 -16.17 7.41 33.31
C GLY A 70 -16.20 8.82 33.94
N ALA A 71 -17.25 9.60 33.73
CA ALA A 71 -17.28 11.03 34.11
C ALA A 71 -18.29 11.41 35.21
N ILE A 72 -19.02 10.46 35.81
CA ILE A 72 -20.00 10.73 36.89
C ILE A 72 -19.53 10.19 38.27
N MET A 73 -18.44 9.42 38.34
CA MET A 73 -17.90 8.88 39.61
C MET A 73 -16.78 9.73 40.25
N VAL A 74 -16.71 11.04 39.97
CA VAL A 74 -15.72 11.96 40.58
C VAL A 74 -16.36 13.11 41.37
N LEU A 75 -17.70 13.17 41.52
CA LEU A 75 -18.37 14.27 42.23
C LEU A 75 -19.16 13.89 43.49
N MET A 76 -18.98 12.69 44.04
CA MET A 76 -19.59 12.35 45.34
C MET A 76 -18.66 11.48 46.18
N ASN A 77 -17.83 12.11 47.00
CA ASN A 77 -17.93 12.02 48.47
C ASN A 77 -16.66 12.59 49.12
N ASP A 78 -16.81 13.81 49.63
CA ASP A 78 -16.20 14.20 50.89
C ASP A 78 -16.87 13.37 52.01
N ALA A 79 -16.12 12.48 52.64
CA ALA A 79 -16.42 12.02 54.00
C ALA A 79 -15.11 11.55 54.66
N GLU A 80 -14.71 12.28 55.68
CA GLU A 80 -13.54 12.06 56.54
C GLU A 80 -13.62 10.78 57.40
N PRO A 81 -12.47 10.32 57.96
CA PRO A 81 -12.28 8.94 58.40
C PRO A 81 -12.53 8.74 59.90
N ALA A 82 -13.09 7.58 60.26
CA ALA A 82 -13.10 7.09 61.64
C ALA A 82 -12.32 5.77 61.77
N LYS A 83 -11.29 5.82 62.61
CA LYS A 83 -10.39 4.73 63.01
C LYS A 83 -11.12 3.63 63.78
N LEU A 84 -10.75 2.37 63.56
CA LEU A 84 -10.60 1.40 64.65
C LEU A 84 -9.47 0.41 64.35
N ASN A 85 -8.57 0.30 65.32
CA ASN A 85 -7.33 -0.48 65.32
C ASN A 85 -7.58 -1.99 65.32
N THR A 86 -6.73 -2.78 64.68
CA THR A 86 -5.99 -3.89 65.34
C THR A 86 -4.91 -4.51 64.43
N THR A 87 -3.68 -4.50 64.96
CA THR A 87 -2.57 -5.48 64.82
C THR A 87 -2.33 -6.22 63.51
N THR A 88 -1.22 -5.86 62.86
CA THR A 88 -0.56 -6.56 61.75
C THR A 88 0.22 -7.78 62.26
N GLU A 89 -0.27 -8.99 61.92
CA GLU A 89 0.57 -10.19 61.81
C GLU A 89 0.75 -10.50 60.32
N GLN A 90 2.00 -10.64 59.89
CA GLN A 90 2.35 -11.16 58.58
C GLN A 90 2.04 -12.65 58.53
N VAL A 91 1.15 -13.07 57.64
CA VAL A 91 1.01 -14.47 57.23
C VAL A 91 1.26 -14.54 55.73
N VAL A 92 2.45 -15.05 55.40
CA VAL A 92 2.81 -15.59 54.10
C VAL A 92 1.97 -16.85 53.90
N ALA A 93 1.15 -16.88 52.84
CA ALA A 93 0.45 -18.09 52.42
C ALA A 93 1.08 -18.59 51.12
N GLU A 94 1.87 -19.65 51.26
CA GLU A 94 2.33 -20.52 50.17
C GLU A 94 1.14 -21.23 49.51
N PHE A 95 1.15 -21.34 48.19
CA PHE A 95 0.41 -22.39 47.47
C PHE A 95 1.39 -23.19 46.61
N SER A 96 1.28 -24.50 46.76
CA SER A 96 2.32 -25.53 46.66
C SER A 96 2.54 -26.10 45.26
N TYR A 97 3.81 -26.35 44.94
CA TYR A 97 4.29 -27.22 43.86
C TYR A 97 4.16 -28.68 44.28
N THR A 98 3.17 -29.43 43.75
CA THR A 98 3.04 -30.87 44.07
C THR A 98 2.70 -31.78 42.88
N GLU A 99 2.58 -31.29 41.63
CA GLU A 99 2.31 -32.15 40.45
C GLU A 99 3.50 -32.39 39.50
N GLU A 100 4.60 -31.63 39.58
CA GLU A 100 5.79 -31.87 38.73
C GLU A 100 6.77 -32.92 39.29
N GLU A 101 6.87 -33.07 40.62
CA GLU A 101 7.73 -34.11 41.24
C GLU A 101 7.17 -35.53 41.07
N SER A 102 5.86 -35.70 40.81
CA SER A 102 5.27 -37.04 40.64
C SER A 102 5.61 -37.65 39.27
N ILE A 103 5.65 -36.84 38.21
CA ILE A 103 5.93 -37.28 36.83
C ILE A 103 7.41 -37.66 36.65
N GLU A 104 8.34 -36.92 37.27
CA GLU A 104 9.78 -37.22 37.18
C GLU A 104 10.15 -38.50 37.95
N LYS A 105 9.44 -38.81 39.03
CA LYS A 105 9.59 -40.06 39.81
C LYS A 105 9.06 -41.27 39.04
N GLU A 106 7.93 -41.10 38.34
CA GLU A 106 7.32 -42.14 37.50
C GLU A 106 8.22 -42.45 36.28
N HIS A 107 8.78 -41.43 35.63
CA HIS A 107 9.66 -41.58 34.47
C HIS A 107 11.01 -42.26 34.83
N LYS A 108 11.61 -41.90 35.98
CA LYS A 108 12.82 -42.58 36.49
C LYS A 108 12.57 -44.03 36.89
N GLN A 109 11.37 -44.37 37.37
CA GLN A 109 10.98 -45.77 37.64
C GLN A 109 10.80 -46.58 36.36
N VAL A 110 10.21 -46.02 35.30
CA VAL A 110 10.02 -46.70 34.00
C VAL A 110 11.36 -47.01 33.32
N VAL A 111 12.30 -46.05 33.33
CA VAL A 111 13.65 -46.24 32.76
C VAL A 111 14.44 -47.29 33.55
N LYS A 112 14.38 -47.25 34.89
CA LYS A 112 15.03 -48.25 35.75
C LYS A 112 14.46 -49.66 35.51
N ALA A 113 13.13 -49.79 35.40
CA ALA A 113 12.45 -51.05 35.10
C ALA A 113 12.78 -51.61 33.70
N HIS A 114 13.06 -50.75 32.72
CA HIS A 114 13.52 -51.16 31.38
C HIS A 114 14.92 -51.76 31.42
N PHE A 115 15.88 -51.11 32.08
CA PHE A 115 17.26 -51.61 32.19
C PHE A 115 17.38 -52.85 33.10
N GLU A 116 16.52 -53.00 34.11
CA GLU A 116 16.41 -54.23 34.90
C GLU A 116 15.90 -55.42 34.06
N LYS A 117 14.93 -55.20 33.15
CA LYS A 117 14.45 -56.23 32.19
C LYS A 117 15.51 -56.62 31.15
N VAL A 118 16.28 -55.65 30.65
CA VAL A 118 17.39 -55.90 29.70
C VAL A 118 18.51 -56.71 30.35
N ASN A 119 18.79 -56.48 31.65
CA ASN A 119 19.79 -57.24 32.41
C ASN A 119 19.37 -58.68 32.75
N GLN A 120 18.09 -59.03 32.58
CA GLN A 120 17.54 -60.38 32.81
C GLN A 120 17.38 -61.20 31.50
N LEU A 121 17.80 -60.67 30.36
CA LEU A 121 17.76 -61.39 29.08
C LEU A 121 18.77 -62.55 29.06
N PRO A 122 18.41 -63.70 28.44
CA PRO A 122 19.37 -64.76 28.21
C PRO A 122 20.49 -64.30 27.25
N ALA A 123 21.69 -64.87 27.39
CA ALA A 123 22.93 -64.36 26.79
C ALA A 123 22.83 -64.07 25.28
N ASN A 124 22.09 -64.90 24.55
CA ASN A 124 21.83 -64.76 23.11
C ASN A 124 21.01 -63.53 22.71
N LEU A 125 20.12 -63.04 23.58
CA LEU A 125 19.31 -61.84 23.33
C LEU A 125 20.01 -60.56 23.78
N LYS A 126 20.92 -60.67 24.77
CA LYS A 126 21.77 -59.56 25.23
C LYS A 126 22.83 -59.19 24.16
N GLU A 127 23.43 -60.20 23.53
CA GLU A 127 24.32 -60.02 22.38
C GLU A 127 23.64 -59.30 21.20
N ILE A 128 22.39 -59.62 20.88
CA ILE A 128 21.62 -58.95 19.81
C ILE A 128 21.31 -57.49 20.16
N TYR A 129 21.09 -57.18 21.44
CA TYR A 129 20.86 -55.82 21.92
C TYR A 129 22.15 -54.98 21.85
N ASP A 130 23.27 -55.53 22.31
CA ASP A 130 24.57 -54.85 22.32
C ASP A 130 25.11 -54.62 20.89
N VAL A 131 24.94 -55.59 19.98
CA VAL A 131 25.30 -55.43 18.56
C VAL A 131 24.46 -54.35 17.87
N LYS A 132 23.17 -54.19 18.22
CA LYS A 132 22.32 -53.10 17.68
C LYS A 132 22.76 -51.72 18.16
N VAL A 133 23.21 -51.61 19.41
CA VAL A 133 23.78 -50.37 19.97
C VAL A 133 25.13 -50.06 19.31
N GLU A 134 25.97 -51.07 19.08
CA GLU A 134 27.27 -50.92 18.43
C GLU A 134 27.16 -50.58 16.92
N LEU A 135 26.17 -51.13 16.21
CA LEU A 135 25.89 -50.78 14.81
C LEU A 135 25.39 -49.34 14.66
N ALA A 136 24.59 -48.87 15.62
CA ALA A 136 24.11 -47.48 15.67
C ALA A 136 25.27 -46.49 15.91
N LEU A 137 26.31 -46.90 16.64
CA LEU A 137 27.52 -46.11 16.89
C LEU A 137 28.48 -46.09 15.68
N LYS A 138 28.53 -47.16 14.87
CA LYS A 138 29.41 -47.26 13.67
C LYS A 138 28.93 -46.49 12.44
N ILE A 139 27.63 -46.18 12.32
CA ILE A 139 27.05 -45.46 11.16
C ILE A 139 27.38 -43.95 11.20
N MET A 140 27.94 -43.44 12.31
CA MET A 140 28.00 -42.01 12.62
C MET A 140 29.32 -41.27 12.36
N GLU A 141 30.29 -41.79 11.59
CA GLU A 141 31.46 -40.97 11.16
C GLU A 141 31.88 -41.20 9.68
N PRO A 142 32.13 -40.11 8.92
CA PRO A 142 33.51 -39.87 8.49
C PRO A 142 34.01 -38.40 8.59
N VAL A 143 35.17 -38.26 9.22
CA VAL A 143 36.38 -37.50 8.83
C VAL A 143 36.22 -36.08 8.23
N ILE A 144 36.19 -35.08 9.13
CA ILE A 144 36.82 -33.75 8.99
C ILE A 144 37.43 -33.43 10.38
N SER A 145 38.60 -32.77 10.45
CA SER A 145 39.40 -32.69 11.68
C SER A 145 38.71 -31.99 12.87
N ILE A 146 38.87 -32.62 14.04
CA ILE A 146 38.02 -32.45 15.23
C ILE A 146 38.16 -31.10 15.95
N ASP A 147 39.29 -30.40 15.90
CA ASP A 147 39.44 -29.13 16.64
C ASP A 147 38.90 -27.90 15.90
N SER A 148 38.94 -27.91 14.57
CA SER A 148 38.35 -26.87 13.73
C SER A 148 36.82 -26.97 13.70
N LEU A 149 36.29 -28.20 13.78
CA LEU A 149 34.88 -28.46 14.02
C LEU A 149 34.48 -28.11 15.46
N LYS A 150 35.23 -28.44 16.51
CA LYS A 150 34.83 -28.10 17.90
C LYS A 150 34.58 -26.61 18.12
N LYS A 151 35.31 -25.70 17.47
CA LYS A 151 35.04 -24.26 17.63
C LYS A 151 33.77 -23.83 16.88
N TYR A 152 33.55 -24.37 15.69
CA TYR A 152 32.36 -24.12 14.88
C TYR A 152 31.12 -24.84 15.43
N GLN A 153 31.29 -26.01 16.04
CA GLN A 153 30.27 -26.91 16.59
C GLN A 153 29.97 -26.59 18.06
N LEU A 154 30.84 -25.95 18.82
CA LEU A 154 30.48 -25.35 20.12
C LEU A 154 29.62 -24.08 19.91
N GLU A 155 29.88 -23.33 18.83
CA GLU A 155 29.04 -22.20 18.39
C GLU A 155 27.70 -22.69 17.82
N LEU A 156 27.72 -23.72 16.95
CA LEU A 156 26.50 -24.36 16.42
C LEU A 156 25.71 -25.08 17.52
N ASN A 157 26.32 -25.86 18.42
CA ASN A 157 25.62 -26.55 19.52
C ASN A 157 25.09 -25.60 20.60
N LYS A 158 25.68 -24.42 20.81
CA LYS A 158 25.05 -23.36 21.62
C LYS A 158 23.80 -22.79 20.93
N SER A 159 23.79 -22.77 19.60
CA SER A 159 22.64 -22.34 18.80
C SER A 159 21.57 -23.44 18.64
N GLU A 160 21.97 -24.72 18.58
CA GLU A 160 21.09 -25.89 18.37
C GLU A 160 20.52 -26.43 19.69
N ARG A 161 21.20 -26.30 20.85
CA ARG A 161 20.61 -26.62 22.18
C ARG A 161 19.47 -25.68 22.60
N LYS A 162 19.17 -24.62 21.83
CA LYS A 162 17.95 -23.82 22.00
C LYS A 162 16.78 -24.30 21.14
N ASN A 163 16.99 -25.29 20.27
CA ASN A 163 16.00 -25.80 19.32
C ASN A 163 15.80 -27.33 19.41
N GLU A 164 15.99 -27.94 20.60
CA GLU A 164 15.44 -29.28 20.83
C GLU A 164 13.97 -29.14 21.26
N PHE A 165 13.12 -29.31 20.25
CA PHE A 165 11.66 -29.34 20.36
C PHE A 165 11.22 -30.38 21.39
N MET A 166 10.45 -29.92 22.37
CA MET A 166 9.48 -30.76 23.04
C MET A 166 8.52 -31.31 21.97
N VAL A 167 8.42 -32.63 21.83
CA VAL A 167 7.31 -33.23 21.09
C VAL A 167 6.11 -33.27 22.02
N ASP A 168 5.40 -32.15 22.06
CA ASP A 168 3.97 -32.17 21.81
C ASP A 168 3.61 -30.93 20.97
N THR A 169 2.65 -31.07 20.06
CA THR A 169 2.22 -30.15 18.99
C THR A 169 2.92 -30.27 17.63
N ALA A 170 2.60 -31.32 16.87
CA ALA A 170 2.76 -31.26 15.41
C ALA A 170 2.02 -30.00 14.91
N TYR A 171 2.76 -29.00 14.40
CA TYR A 171 2.15 -27.77 13.89
C TYR A 171 1.03 -28.12 12.92
N ARG A 172 -0.21 -27.81 13.29
CA ARG A 172 -1.38 -28.14 12.48
C ARG A 172 -1.44 -27.17 11.32
N PHE A 173 -0.98 -27.63 10.15
CA PHE A 173 -1.08 -26.86 8.92
C PHE A 173 -2.55 -26.51 8.62
N PRO A 174 -2.83 -25.28 8.16
CA PRO A 174 -4.14 -24.94 7.61
C PRO A 174 -4.52 -25.94 6.52
N ASN A 175 -5.69 -26.57 6.65
CA ASN A 175 -6.22 -27.43 5.61
C ASN A 175 -7.06 -26.58 4.66
N LEU A 176 -6.43 -26.10 3.58
CA LEU A 176 -7.07 -25.19 2.62
C LEU A 176 -8.15 -25.94 1.84
N ASN A 177 -9.39 -25.46 1.93
CA ASN A 177 -10.48 -25.98 1.14
C ASN A 177 -10.42 -25.45 -0.30
N TYR A 178 -11.23 -26.03 -1.21
CA TYR A 178 -11.23 -25.63 -2.61
C TYR A 178 -11.49 -24.13 -2.83
N THR A 179 -12.39 -23.52 -2.04
CA THR A 179 -12.70 -22.09 -2.17
C THR A 179 -11.54 -21.20 -1.77
N GLU A 180 -10.79 -21.58 -0.73
CA GLU A 180 -9.60 -20.87 -0.25
C GLU A 180 -8.46 -21.00 -1.27
N ILE A 181 -8.26 -22.18 -1.85
CA ILE A 181 -7.28 -22.39 -2.94
C ILE A 181 -7.62 -21.50 -4.14
N GLN A 182 -8.90 -21.45 -4.53
CA GLN A 182 -9.35 -20.59 -5.63
C GLN A 182 -9.18 -19.10 -5.29
N ALA A 183 -9.50 -18.69 -4.06
CA ALA A 183 -9.30 -17.32 -3.60
C ALA A 183 -7.82 -16.93 -3.62
N ASN A 184 -6.94 -17.81 -3.14
CA ASN A 184 -5.49 -17.63 -3.17
C ASN A 184 -4.97 -17.47 -4.60
N ASN A 185 -5.39 -18.34 -5.52
CA ASN A 185 -5.02 -18.26 -6.93
C ASN A 185 -5.54 -16.99 -7.59
N ARG A 186 -6.76 -16.53 -7.26
CA ARG A 186 -7.29 -15.25 -7.74
C ARG A 186 -6.48 -14.07 -7.21
N GLN A 187 -6.08 -14.11 -5.94
CA GLN A 187 -5.24 -13.07 -5.35
C GLN A 187 -3.85 -13.06 -5.99
N LYS A 188 -3.25 -14.23 -6.23
CA LYS A 188 -1.98 -14.35 -6.96
C LYS A 188 -2.08 -13.75 -8.38
N VAL A 189 -3.17 -14.01 -9.10
CA VAL A 189 -3.43 -13.37 -10.40
C VAL A 189 -3.63 -11.85 -10.26
N LYS A 190 -4.21 -11.35 -9.17
CA LYS A 190 -4.29 -9.90 -8.91
C LYS A 190 -2.92 -9.28 -8.64
N MET A 191 -2.00 -10.02 -8.01
CA MET A 191 -0.63 -9.57 -7.73
C MET A 191 0.23 -9.56 -9.00
N PHE A 192 0.22 -10.63 -9.79
CA PHE A 192 1.18 -10.81 -10.90
C PHE A 192 0.57 -10.71 -12.30
N GLY A 193 -0.75 -10.85 -12.44
CA GLY A 193 -1.42 -11.00 -13.74
C GLY A 193 -1.64 -12.47 -14.13
N LYS A 194 -2.22 -12.70 -15.31
CA LYS A 194 -2.45 -14.05 -15.85
C LYS A 194 -1.21 -14.53 -16.61
N VAL A 195 -0.79 -15.76 -16.37
CA VAL A 195 0.27 -16.44 -17.14
C VAL A 195 -0.10 -16.43 -18.63
N LYS A 196 0.76 -15.86 -19.47
CA LYS A 196 0.60 -15.91 -20.92
C LYS A 196 0.92 -17.33 -21.40
N LYS A 197 -0.04 -18.02 -22.03
CA LYS A 197 0.22 -19.34 -22.64
C LYS A 197 1.26 -19.18 -23.75
N SER A 198 2.44 -19.76 -23.58
CA SER A 198 3.42 -19.93 -24.66
C SER A 198 2.75 -20.65 -25.83
N ARG A 199 2.82 -20.09 -27.05
CA ARG A 199 2.52 -20.85 -28.26
C ARG A 199 3.58 -21.96 -28.33
N LYS A 200 3.16 -23.24 -28.22
CA LYS A 200 4.02 -24.40 -28.45
C LYS A 200 4.78 -24.21 -29.77
N GLY A 201 6.05 -23.85 -29.68
CA GLY A 201 6.99 -23.77 -30.78
C GLY A 201 8.29 -24.40 -30.27
N ASN A 202 8.66 -25.54 -30.85
CA ASN A 202 9.80 -26.35 -30.45
C ASN A 202 11.07 -25.49 -30.30
N GLY A 203 11.76 -25.69 -29.18
CA GLY A 203 12.96 -24.97 -28.77
C GLY A 203 14.09 -25.03 -29.80
N LYS A 204 14.09 -24.10 -30.75
CA LYS A 204 15.24 -23.76 -31.57
C LYS A 204 15.40 -22.25 -31.52
N PHE A 205 16.45 -21.78 -30.85
CA PHE A 205 16.90 -20.40 -30.91
C PHE A 205 17.41 -20.11 -32.33
N ILE A 206 16.50 -19.82 -33.25
CA ILE A 206 16.83 -19.24 -34.54
C ILE A 206 16.78 -17.73 -34.34
N GLY A 207 17.93 -17.08 -34.43
CA GLY A 207 18.05 -15.62 -34.44
C GLY A 207 17.28 -15.03 -35.62
N LYS A 208 16.01 -14.69 -35.40
CA LYS A 208 15.21 -13.90 -36.34
C LYS A 208 15.41 -12.42 -36.02
N LYS A 209 15.94 -11.67 -36.99
CA LYS A 209 15.82 -10.21 -37.05
C LYS A 209 14.34 -9.82 -36.94
N GLY A 210 14.01 -8.91 -36.02
CA GLY A 210 12.65 -8.37 -35.84
C GLY A 210 11.90 -8.80 -34.57
N ARG A 211 12.57 -9.07 -33.44
CA ARG A 211 11.88 -9.11 -32.15
C ARG A 211 11.39 -7.70 -31.78
N GLU A 212 10.13 -7.59 -31.37
CA GLU A 212 9.63 -6.40 -30.65
C GLU A 212 10.56 -6.11 -29.46
N GLN A 213 10.89 -4.84 -29.24
CA GLN A 213 11.70 -4.41 -28.09
C GLN A 213 11.05 -4.96 -26.80
N TRP A 214 11.83 -5.70 -26.03
CA TRP A 214 11.41 -6.21 -24.73
C TRP A 214 11.70 -5.12 -23.68
N TYR A 215 10.65 -4.72 -22.95
CA TYR A 215 10.72 -3.81 -21.82
C TYR A 215 10.27 -4.57 -20.57
N GLN A 216 10.93 -4.33 -19.43
CA GLN A 216 10.51 -4.85 -18.14
C GLN A 216 9.25 -4.08 -17.71
N PRO A 217 8.04 -4.68 -17.76
CA PRO A 217 6.82 -3.97 -17.38
C PRO A 217 6.90 -3.52 -15.91
N ASP A 218 6.47 -2.29 -15.63
CA ASP A 218 6.28 -1.79 -14.26
C ASP A 218 5.46 -2.83 -13.46
N PRO A 219 6.05 -3.53 -12.47
CA PRO A 219 5.32 -4.53 -11.73
C PRO A 219 4.21 -3.83 -10.95
N LYS A 220 3.03 -4.44 -10.94
CA LYS A 220 1.88 -3.88 -10.24
C LYS A 220 2.22 -3.64 -8.75
N GLY A 221 1.99 -2.43 -8.28
CA GLY A 221 2.29 -2.03 -6.90
C GLY A 221 3.76 -1.68 -6.64
N PHE A 222 4.60 -1.66 -7.66
CA PHE A 222 5.95 -1.11 -7.61
C PHE A 222 6.01 0.23 -8.33
N LEU A 223 6.85 1.13 -7.82
CA LEU A 223 7.10 2.45 -8.38
C LEU A 223 8.55 2.53 -8.86
N PHE A 224 8.74 3.14 -10.04
CA PHE A 224 10.06 3.40 -10.58
C PHE A 224 10.77 4.48 -9.77
N ILE A 225 11.97 4.18 -9.28
CA ILE A 225 12.86 5.10 -8.58
C ILE A 225 13.99 5.47 -9.54
N PRO A 226 14.08 6.74 -9.99
CA PRO A 226 15.05 7.15 -10.99
C PRO A 226 16.47 7.15 -10.43
N MET A 227 17.46 7.00 -11.32
CA MET A 227 18.86 7.15 -10.93
C MET A 227 19.13 8.57 -10.41
N GLY A 228 20.12 8.69 -9.53
CA GLY A 228 20.54 10.00 -9.04
C GLY A 228 21.69 9.90 -8.05
N THR A 229 21.98 11.02 -7.40
CA THR A 229 23.04 11.14 -6.40
C THR A 229 22.43 11.72 -5.14
N MET A 230 22.89 11.24 -3.98
CA MET A 230 22.52 11.81 -2.69
C MET A 230 23.73 11.86 -1.77
N GLN A 231 23.68 12.76 -0.79
CA GLN A 231 24.61 12.75 0.32
C GLN A 231 24.13 11.75 1.39
N TYR A 232 24.96 10.77 1.71
CA TYR A 232 24.69 9.75 2.73
C TYR A 232 25.91 9.59 3.64
N LYS A 233 25.74 9.85 4.94
CA LYS A 233 26.83 9.81 5.95
C LYS A 233 28.09 10.56 5.47
N GLU A 234 27.89 11.81 5.03
CA GLU A 234 28.95 12.71 4.52
C GLU A 234 29.62 12.27 3.21
N LYS A 235 29.12 11.23 2.55
CA LYS A 235 29.61 10.76 1.25
C LYS A 235 28.59 11.00 0.15
N ASN A 236 29.06 11.38 -1.05
CA ASN A 236 28.22 11.41 -2.24
C ASN A 236 28.08 10.00 -2.79
N VAL A 237 26.86 9.48 -2.81
CA VAL A 237 26.55 8.13 -3.29
C VAL A 237 25.68 8.23 -4.53
N SER A 238 26.11 7.58 -5.62
CA SER A 238 25.29 7.40 -6.81
C SER A 238 24.41 6.17 -6.66
N VAL A 239 23.11 6.35 -6.87
CA VAL A 239 22.08 5.32 -6.78
C VAL A 239 21.61 5.00 -8.19
N GLN A 240 21.74 3.73 -8.57
CA GLN A 240 21.24 3.21 -9.84
C GLN A 240 19.71 3.19 -9.83
N PRO A 241 19.03 3.20 -10.98
CA PRO A 241 17.57 3.13 -10.99
C PRO A 241 17.10 1.74 -10.56
N PHE A 242 15.97 1.68 -9.87
CA PHE A 242 15.36 0.45 -9.39
C PHE A 242 13.87 0.65 -9.21
N TYR A 243 13.14 -0.43 -8.93
CA TYR A 243 11.73 -0.35 -8.53
C TYR A 243 11.60 -0.59 -7.03
N MET A 244 10.71 0.13 -6.37
CA MET A 244 10.38 -0.08 -4.96
C MET A 244 8.88 -0.31 -4.80
N LYS A 245 8.48 -1.28 -3.97
CA LYS A 245 7.06 -1.48 -3.67
C LYS A 245 6.48 -0.20 -3.04
N GLN A 246 5.29 0.19 -3.49
CA GLN A 246 4.63 1.44 -3.09
C GLN A 246 4.37 1.54 -1.57
N THR A 247 4.15 0.39 -0.94
CA THR A 247 3.79 0.24 0.47
C THR A 247 4.59 -0.91 1.08
N GLU A 248 4.53 -1.09 2.39
CA GLU A 248 4.99 -2.33 3.03
C GLU A 248 4.25 -3.55 2.45
N VAL A 249 4.85 -4.74 2.57
CA VAL A 249 4.14 -5.98 2.23
C VAL A 249 2.98 -6.16 3.20
N THR A 250 1.79 -6.42 2.67
CA THR A 250 0.58 -6.58 3.46
C THR A 250 0.43 -8.00 4.01
N ASN A 251 -0.38 -8.16 5.06
CA ASN A 251 -0.78 -9.48 5.56
C ASN A 251 -1.40 -10.34 4.45
N LEU A 252 -2.25 -9.79 3.58
CA LEU A 252 -2.88 -10.55 2.49
C LEU A 252 -1.86 -11.02 1.45
N GLU A 253 -0.92 -10.17 1.05
CA GLU A 253 0.15 -10.54 0.12
C GLU A 253 1.04 -11.64 0.70
N TYR A 254 1.44 -11.51 1.97
CA TYR A 254 2.29 -12.51 2.63
C TYR A 254 1.55 -13.83 2.89
N ARG A 255 0.26 -13.77 3.27
CA ARG A 255 -0.59 -14.97 3.42
C ARG A 255 -0.78 -15.69 2.09
N THR A 256 -0.86 -14.93 0.99
CA THR A 256 -0.94 -15.51 -0.36
C THR A 256 0.29 -16.36 -0.68
N PHE A 257 1.48 -15.86 -0.33
CA PHE A 257 2.74 -16.60 -0.43
C PHE A 257 2.72 -17.88 0.41
N LEU A 258 2.36 -17.79 1.69
CA LEU A 258 2.32 -18.96 2.56
C LEU A 258 1.33 -20.03 2.10
N PHE A 259 0.14 -19.63 1.66
CA PHE A 259 -0.86 -20.57 1.14
C PHE A 259 -0.40 -21.18 -0.19
N ASP A 260 0.31 -20.45 -1.04
CA ASP A 260 0.92 -21.00 -2.26
C ASP A 260 1.98 -22.06 -1.94
N LEU A 261 2.77 -21.89 -0.87
CA LEU A 261 3.67 -22.94 -0.37
C LEU A 261 2.89 -24.20 0.05
N LEU A 262 1.80 -24.05 0.81
CA LEU A 262 0.97 -25.18 1.23
C LEU A 262 0.32 -25.91 0.05
N ILE A 263 -0.21 -25.16 -0.92
CA ILE A 263 -0.80 -25.71 -2.15
C ILE A 263 0.24 -26.52 -2.93
N GLN A 264 1.51 -26.11 -2.90
CA GLN A 264 2.63 -26.83 -3.53
C GLN A 264 3.23 -27.95 -2.65
N GLY A 265 2.69 -28.19 -1.46
CA GLY A 265 3.21 -29.19 -0.52
C GLY A 265 4.52 -28.80 0.18
N ARG A 266 4.95 -27.54 0.09
CA ARG A 266 6.24 -27.02 0.62
C ARG A 266 6.11 -26.63 2.10
N LYS A 267 5.83 -27.63 2.94
CA LYS A 267 5.52 -27.46 4.38
C LYS A 267 6.71 -26.97 5.21
N ASP A 268 7.92 -27.43 4.93
CA ASP A 268 9.11 -27.03 5.69
C ASP A 268 9.42 -25.54 5.48
N GLU A 269 9.30 -25.09 4.22
CA GLU A 269 9.44 -23.68 3.87
C GLU A 269 8.37 -22.81 4.50
N PHE A 270 7.14 -23.32 4.59
CA PHE A 270 6.07 -22.64 5.32
C PHE A 270 6.43 -22.45 6.80
N LEU A 271 7.00 -23.47 7.47
CA LEU A 271 7.37 -23.38 8.89
C LEU A 271 8.47 -22.33 9.15
N ILE A 272 9.40 -22.17 8.20
CA ILE A 272 10.45 -21.14 8.28
C ILE A 272 9.88 -19.73 8.08
N ALA A 273 8.93 -19.59 7.15
CA ALA A 273 8.40 -18.29 6.75
C ALA A 273 7.20 -17.82 7.59
N LYS A 274 6.48 -18.71 8.28
CA LYS A 274 5.26 -18.33 9.01
C LYS A 274 5.55 -17.27 10.09
N PRO A 275 4.71 -16.23 10.22
CA PRO A 275 4.82 -15.29 11.31
C PRO A 275 4.66 -15.96 12.69
N ASP A 276 5.48 -15.56 13.66
CA ASP A 276 5.32 -15.92 15.07
C ASP A 276 4.35 -14.96 15.75
N GLN A 277 3.04 -15.23 15.65
CA GLN A 277 2.02 -14.38 16.27
C GLN A 277 2.16 -14.30 17.80
N THR A 278 2.91 -15.20 18.46
CA THR A 278 3.16 -15.11 19.91
C THR A 278 3.98 -13.87 20.28
N ARG A 279 4.66 -13.24 19.30
CA ARG A 279 5.38 -11.97 19.49
C ARG A 279 4.51 -10.83 20.01
N TRP A 280 3.22 -10.78 19.63
CA TRP A 280 2.28 -9.78 20.14
C TRP A 280 2.18 -9.75 21.67
N MET A 281 2.32 -10.92 22.30
CA MET A 281 2.34 -11.07 23.76
C MET A 281 3.77 -11.06 24.32
N LYS A 282 4.75 -11.64 23.63
CA LYS A 282 6.13 -11.75 24.15
C LYS A 282 6.89 -10.43 24.10
N ASP A 283 6.68 -9.63 23.07
CA ASP A 283 7.34 -8.34 22.92
C ASP A 283 6.67 -7.29 23.84
N TYR A 284 5.38 -7.48 24.17
CA TYR A 284 4.60 -6.62 25.06
C TYR A 284 3.75 -7.43 26.09
N PRO A 285 4.38 -8.06 27.10
CA PRO A 285 3.70 -8.97 28.02
C PRO A 285 2.64 -8.31 28.91
N TYR A 286 2.76 -7.01 29.15
CA TYR A 286 1.84 -6.23 29.97
C TYR A 286 0.73 -5.53 29.16
N SER A 287 0.66 -5.76 27.84
CA SER A 287 -0.36 -5.18 26.97
C SER A 287 -1.49 -6.17 26.67
N TYR A 288 -2.71 -5.66 26.48
CA TYR A 288 -3.86 -6.48 26.09
C TYR A 288 -3.82 -6.87 24.60
N ASN A 289 -2.83 -7.69 24.23
CA ASN A 289 -2.52 -8.02 22.83
C ASN A 289 -3.00 -9.41 22.39
N LYS A 290 -3.77 -10.10 23.23
CA LYS A 290 -4.35 -11.41 22.88
C LYS A 290 -5.19 -11.39 21.59
N PRO A 291 -6.01 -10.35 21.32
CA PRO A 291 -6.72 -10.23 20.05
C PRO A 291 -5.77 -10.12 18.86
N MET A 292 -4.65 -9.37 18.99
CA MET A 292 -3.67 -9.20 17.92
C MET A 292 -2.96 -10.51 17.61
N GLN A 293 -2.52 -11.24 18.65
CA GLN A 293 -1.96 -12.60 18.50
C GLN A 293 -2.91 -13.53 17.72
N THR A 294 -4.22 -13.41 17.96
CA THR A 294 -5.21 -14.34 17.40
C THR A 294 -5.60 -13.98 15.96
N HIS A 295 -5.71 -12.68 15.67
CA HIS A 295 -6.40 -12.20 14.47
C HIS A 295 -5.54 -11.37 13.51
N TYR A 296 -4.43 -10.79 13.95
CA TYR A 296 -3.69 -9.81 13.14
C TYR A 296 -3.27 -10.37 11.77
N PHE A 297 -2.65 -11.55 11.74
CA PHE A 297 -2.21 -12.14 10.49
C PHE A 297 -3.30 -12.93 9.74
N SER A 298 -4.34 -13.39 10.44
CA SER A 298 -5.30 -14.39 9.92
C SER A 298 -6.65 -13.78 9.48
N HIS A 299 -7.08 -12.68 10.09
CA HIS A 299 -8.41 -12.12 9.89
C HIS A 299 -8.44 -11.08 8.75
N ALA A 300 -9.52 -11.08 7.96
CA ALA A 300 -9.66 -10.23 6.77
C ALA A 300 -9.61 -8.71 7.07
N ALA A 301 -10.00 -8.30 8.28
CA ALA A 301 -9.91 -6.90 8.72
C ALA A 301 -8.48 -6.34 8.66
N TYR A 302 -7.47 -7.20 8.78
CA TYR A 302 -6.07 -6.83 8.77
C TYR A 302 -5.37 -7.10 7.43
N ASP A 303 -6.11 -7.46 6.38
CA ASP A 303 -5.55 -7.83 5.08
C ASP A 303 -4.67 -6.74 4.45
N HIS A 304 -4.96 -5.47 4.73
CA HIS A 304 -4.25 -4.30 4.20
C HIS A 304 -3.33 -3.62 5.23
N TYR A 305 -2.98 -4.33 6.31
CA TYR A 305 -1.99 -3.89 7.31
C TYR A 305 -0.64 -4.53 6.99
N PRO A 306 0.49 -3.93 7.44
CA PRO A 306 1.80 -4.48 7.16
C PRO A 306 1.92 -5.85 7.80
N VAL A 307 2.49 -6.81 7.08
CA VAL A 307 2.89 -8.06 7.72
C VAL A 307 3.97 -7.73 8.75
N VAL A 308 3.88 -8.34 9.93
CA VAL A 308 4.86 -8.25 11.03
C VAL A 308 5.07 -9.63 11.64
N ALA A 309 6.02 -9.74 12.57
CA ALA A 309 6.36 -10.96 13.28
C ALA A 309 6.82 -12.10 12.34
N MET A 310 7.35 -11.79 11.17
CA MET A 310 8.09 -12.75 10.34
C MET A 310 9.59 -12.64 10.61
N SER A 311 10.32 -13.73 10.36
CA SER A 311 11.78 -13.68 10.36
C SER A 311 12.28 -12.98 9.10
N ARG A 312 13.50 -12.43 9.16
CA ARG A 312 14.18 -11.93 7.95
C ARG A 312 14.27 -13.00 6.87
N LYS A 313 14.53 -14.24 7.29
CA LYS A 313 14.55 -15.39 6.38
C LYS A 313 13.21 -15.59 5.65
N GLY A 314 12.10 -15.45 6.37
CA GLY A 314 10.76 -15.48 5.78
C GLY A 314 10.52 -14.35 4.77
N ALA A 315 11.04 -13.15 5.03
CA ALA A 315 10.97 -12.03 4.10
C ALA A 315 11.82 -12.28 2.82
N GLU A 316 13.03 -12.82 2.96
CA GLU A 316 13.87 -13.24 1.83
C GLU A 316 13.18 -14.32 0.97
N MET A 317 12.53 -15.30 1.60
CA MET A 317 11.80 -16.35 0.90
C MET A 317 10.60 -15.79 0.13
N TYR A 318 9.87 -14.83 0.70
CA TYR A 318 8.82 -14.10 0.00
C TYR A 318 9.38 -13.39 -1.24
N CYS A 319 10.52 -12.69 -1.12
CA CYS A 319 11.18 -12.01 -2.23
C CYS A 319 11.58 -12.98 -3.37
N LYS A 320 12.14 -14.15 -3.03
CA LYS A 320 12.47 -15.22 -4.00
C LYS A 320 11.22 -15.81 -4.67
N TRP A 321 10.17 -16.06 -3.89
CA TRP A 321 8.88 -16.51 -4.40
C TRP A 321 8.28 -15.48 -5.36
N PHE A 322 8.28 -14.20 -4.98
CA PHE A 322 7.75 -13.11 -5.79
C PHE A 322 8.47 -13.02 -7.14
N THR A 323 9.81 -13.11 -7.12
CA THR A 323 10.63 -13.16 -8.34
C THR A 323 10.20 -14.30 -9.26
N THR A 324 10.02 -15.50 -8.68
CA THR A 324 9.64 -16.71 -9.42
C THR A 324 8.25 -16.56 -10.04
N GLU A 325 7.26 -16.10 -9.29
CA GLU A 325 5.88 -15.94 -9.79
C GLU A 325 5.78 -14.84 -10.84
N LEU A 326 6.50 -13.72 -10.66
CA LEU A 326 6.54 -12.65 -11.65
C LEU A 326 7.17 -13.10 -12.97
N ASN A 327 8.27 -13.87 -12.91
CA ASN A 327 8.90 -14.44 -14.11
C ASN A 327 8.00 -15.45 -14.84
N LYS A 328 7.16 -16.23 -14.13
CA LYS A 328 6.17 -17.11 -14.77
C LYS A 328 5.17 -16.33 -15.63
N VAL A 329 4.78 -15.12 -15.23
CA VAL A 329 3.84 -14.29 -15.99
C VAL A 329 4.51 -13.56 -17.17
N ASN A 330 5.78 -13.18 -17.01
CA ASN A 330 6.52 -12.35 -17.97
C ASN A 330 7.41 -13.12 -18.96
N ASN A 331 7.13 -14.42 -19.17
CA ASN A 331 7.80 -15.29 -20.14
C ASN A 331 9.26 -15.67 -19.79
N TYR A 332 9.52 -15.92 -18.49
CA TYR A 332 10.78 -16.38 -17.88
C TYR A 332 11.98 -15.42 -18.11
N ASP A 333 12.77 -15.15 -17.08
CA ASP A 333 13.97 -14.28 -17.09
C ASP A 333 13.73 -12.77 -17.33
N ALA A 334 12.50 -12.31 -17.15
CA ALA A 334 12.13 -10.90 -17.28
C ALA A 334 12.56 -10.02 -16.09
N VAL A 335 12.75 -10.63 -14.93
CA VAL A 335 13.12 -9.97 -13.68
C VAL A 335 14.32 -10.69 -13.09
N ASN A 336 15.35 -9.93 -12.75
CA ASN A 336 16.56 -10.45 -12.11
C ASN A 336 16.23 -10.96 -10.71
N ASP A 337 15.79 -10.03 -9.86
CA ASP A 337 15.53 -10.28 -8.46
C ASP A 337 14.57 -9.23 -7.89
N VAL A 338 13.64 -9.72 -7.07
CA VAL A 338 12.97 -8.97 -6.02
C VAL A 338 13.68 -9.32 -4.71
N ARG A 339 14.05 -8.30 -3.92
CA ARG A 339 14.87 -8.46 -2.72
C ARG A 339 14.57 -7.38 -1.67
N ILE A 340 15.11 -7.57 -0.47
CA ILE A 340 15.15 -6.53 0.57
C ILE A 340 16.11 -5.41 0.10
N PRO A 341 15.75 -4.13 0.26
CA PRO A 341 16.59 -3.00 -0.14
C PRO A 341 17.89 -2.92 0.66
N THR A 342 18.87 -2.27 0.07
CA THR A 342 19.98 -1.69 0.83
C THR A 342 19.51 -0.45 1.59
N ASP A 343 20.20 -0.11 2.67
CA ASP A 343 19.98 1.13 3.41
C ASP A 343 20.07 2.37 2.51
N ILE A 344 21.00 2.37 1.55
CA ILE A 344 21.18 3.43 0.56
C ILE A 344 19.96 3.55 -0.37
N GLU A 345 19.50 2.45 -0.97
CA GLU A 345 18.30 2.46 -1.82
C GLU A 345 17.08 2.94 -1.04
N TRP A 346 16.93 2.48 0.20
CA TRP A 346 15.83 2.86 1.07
C TRP A 346 15.83 4.36 1.38
N VAL A 347 16.98 4.90 1.79
CA VAL A 347 17.14 6.32 2.13
C VAL A 347 16.88 7.22 0.93
N TYR A 348 17.44 6.86 -0.23
CA TYR A 348 17.23 7.59 -1.48
C TYR A 348 15.76 7.62 -1.88
N ALA A 349 15.07 6.49 -1.77
CA ALA A 349 13.65 6.39 -2.05
C ALA A 349 12.81 7.21 -1.04
N ALA A 350 13.16 7.18 0.25
CA ALA A 350 12.47 7.92 1.30
C ALA A 350 12.59 9.44 1.12
N GLN A 351 13.74 9.93 0.64
CA GLN A 351 13.96 11.35 0.32
C GLN A 351 13.04 11.90 -0.77
N GLY A 352 12.53 11.05 -1.67
CA GLY A 352 11.55 11.48 -2.68
C GLY A 352 12.10 12.49 -3.69
N GLY A 353 13.42 12.50 -3.94
CA GLY A 353 14.07 13.47 -4.84
C GLY A 353 14.35 14.83 -4.20
N LYS A 354 14.35 14.90 -2.87
CA LYS A 354 14.66 16.10 -2.10
C LYS A 354 15.93 15.92 -1.24
N GLU A 355 16.73 16.96 -1.13
CA GLU A 355 17.96 16.96 -0.31
C GLU A 355 17.68 17.53 1.09
N ASP A 356 18.46 17.09 2.09
CA ASP A 356 18.55 17.67 3.45
C ASP A 356 17.28 17.69 4.32
N PHE A 357 16.33 16.78 4.09
CA PHE A 357 15.15 16.65 4.95
C PHE A 357 15.25 15.51 5.96
N LEU A 358 14.77 15.79 7.19
CA LEU A 358 14.72 14.81 8.28
C LEU A 358 13.73 13.68 8.00
N TYR A 359 12.59 14.00 7.38
CA TYR A 359 11.46 13.09 7.18
C TYR A 359 11.00 13.06 5.71
N PRO A 360 10.29 12.00 5.26
CA PRO A 360 9.91 11.78 3.86
C PRO A 360 9.01 12.87 3.24
N TRP A 361 8.29 13.62 4.07
CA TRP A 361 7.43 14.71 3.63
C TRP A 361 8.15 16.04 3.41
N GLY A 362 9.46 16.13 3.71
CA GLY A 362 10.26 17.31 3.42
C GLY A 362 10.11 18.44 4.43
N GLY A 363 9.77 18.15 5.68
CA GLY A 363 9.72 19.12 6.77
C GLY A 363 10.29 18.54 8.05
N PRO A 364 10.66 19.37 9.04
CA PRO A 364 11.23 18.89 10.30
C PRO A 364 10.17 18.46 11.34
N ASN A 365 8.88 18.70 11.05
CA ASN A 365 7.80 18.46 12.00
C ASN A 365 7.11 17.12 11.71
N LEU A 366 6.74 16.40 12.77
CA LEU A 366 5.96 15.14 12.70
C LEU A 366 4.46 15.38 12.53
N ILE A 367 4.04 16.64 12.58
CA ILE A 367 2.67 17.12 12.51
C ILE A 367 2.62 18.23 11.48
N ASN A 368 1.57 18.26 10.65
CA ASN A 368 1.34 19.34 9.69
C ASN A 368 0.70 20.58 10.35
N SER A 369 0.53 21.70 9.62
CA SER A 369 -0.09 22.92 10.19
C SER A 369 -1.49 22.73 10.74
N ASN A 370 -2.23 21.72 10.27
CA ASN A 370 -3.59 21.43 10.73
C ASN A 370 -3.62 20.57 12.00
N GLY A 371 -2.45 20.21 12.55
CA GLY A 371 -2.36 19.39 13.76
C GLY A 371 -2.46 17.88 13.49
N TYR A 372 -2.43 17.43 12.23
CA TYR A 372 -2.45 16.00 11.91
C TYR A 372 -1.04 15.40 11.87
N TYR A 373 -0.88 14.25 12.52
CA TYR A 373 0.35 13.46 12.46
C TYR A 373 0.61 12.94 11.05
N MET A 374 1.88 12.88 10.68
CA MET A 374 2.34 12.54 9.34
C MET A 374 2.84 11.10 9.21
N ALA A 375 2.86 10.36 10.31
CA ALA A 375 3.30 8.99 10.42
C ALA A 375 2.63 8.31 11.63
N ASN A 376 2.67 6.98 11.68
CA ASN A 376 2.29 6.17 12.84
C ASN A 376 3.51 5.91 13.72
N PHE A 377 3.55 6.39 14.95
CA PHE A 377 4.68 6.28 15.86
C PHE A 377 4.24 6.59 17.29
N LYS A 378 5.10 6.36 18.28
CA LYS A 378 4.83 6.73 19.67
C LYS A 378 4.93 8.26 19.84
N PRO A 379 3.81 9.01 19.93
CA PRO A 379 3.88 10.46 19.96
C PRO A 379 4.35 10.92 21.34
N ASN A 380 5.32 11.84 21.36
CA ASN A 380 5.56 12.64 22.56
C ASN A 380 4.62 13.86 22.52
N ARG A 381 3.96 14.18 23.64
CA ARG A 381 3.25 15.47 23.76
C ARG A 381 4.18 16.58 24.28
N PRO A 382 3.89 17.86 23.97
CA PRO A 382 4.57 18.99 24.58
C PRO A 382 4.35 19.00 26.10
N GLU A 383 5.30 19.60 26.81
CA GLU A 383 5.31 19.76 28.26
C GLU A 383 4.03 20.49 28.72
N SER A 384 3.29 19.90 29.66
CA SER A 384 2.05 20.47 30.20
C SER A 384 2.11 20.55 31.72
N TYR A 385 1.67 21.68 32.27
CA TYR A 385 1.66 21.96 33.69
C TYR A 385 0.23 21.86 34.22
N ARG A 386 0.00 21.03 35.26
CA ARG A 386 -1.29 21.00 35.95
C ARG A 386 -1.45 22.24 36.84
N GLN A 387 -0.34 22.72 37.39
CA GLN A 387 -0.18 23.94 38.19
C GLN A 387 1.26 24.46 38.01
N GLU A 388 1.52 25.71 38.42
CA GLU A 388 2.86 26.32 38.34
C GLU A 388 3.90 25.43 39.05
N GLY A 389 4.84 24.85 38.29
CA GLY A 389 5.90 23.99 38.82
C GLY A 389 5.67 22.47 38.76
N GLU A 390 4.44 21.99 38.48
CA GLU A 390 4.16 20.54 38.41
C GLU A 390 4.02 20.03 36.97
N LYS A 391 5.03 19.28 36.51
CA LYS A 391 5.04 18.63 35.19
C LYS A 391 4.15 17.39 35.20
N PHE A 392 3.20 17.31 34.26
CA PHE A 392 2.40 16.11 34.03
C PHE A 392 2.55 15.63 32.58
N TYR A 393 2.77 14.33 32.39
CA TYR A 393 2.91 13.69 31.08
C TYR A 393 1.72 12.76 30.84
N GLU A 394 0.76 13.18 30.02
CA GLU A 394 -0.30 12.30 29.52
C GLU A 394 0.16 11.66 28.20
N TYR A 395 0.36 10.34 28.21
CA TYR A 395 0.66 9.60 26.99
C TYR A 395 -0.60 9.44 26.14
N CYS A 396 -0.56 9.93 24.90
CA CYS A 396 -1.63 9.74 23.93
C CYS A 396 -1.22 8.68 22.89
N TYR A 397 -1.58 7.42 23.16
CA TYR A 397 -1.19 6.26 22.34
C TYR A 397 -1.94 6.13 20.99
N ILE A 398 -2.90 7.02 20.69
CA ILE A 398 -3.74 6.96 19.47
C ILE A 398 -3.81 8.34 18.79
N CYS A 399 -2.97 9.29 19.21
CA CYS A 399 -3.03 10.66 18.70
C CYS A 399 -2.71 10.76 17.20
N ASP A 400 -1.91 9.82 16.69
CA ASP A 400 -1.57 9.66 15.29
C ASP A 400 -2.61 8.87 14.47
N GLY A 401 -3.69 8.43 15.12
CA GLY A 401 -4.80 7.69 14.52
C GLY A 401 -4.66 6.16 14.54
N ALA A 402 -3.60 5.60 15.14
CA ALA A 402 -3.42 4.15 15.24
C ALA A 402 -2.85 3.73 16.60
N PHE A 403 -3.48 2.74 17.24
CA PHE A 403 -2.96 2.21 18.52
C PHE A 403 -1.78 1.25 18.33
N HIS A 404 -1.79 0.48 17.24
CA HIS A 404 -0.72 -0.42 16.82
C HIS A 404 -0.24 -0.01 15.42
N THR A 405 -0.17 -0.94 14.47
CA THR A 405 0.03 -0.61 13.06
C THR A 405 -1.23 0.03 12.45
N ALA A 406 -1.02 0.74 11.34
CA ALA A 406 -2.04 1.30 10.47
C ALA A 406 -2.05 0.55 9.13
N LYS A 407 -3.05 0.82 8.29
CA LYS A 407 -3.06 0.29 6.92
C LYS A 407 -1.85 0.82 6.15
N VAL A 408 -1.35 0.03 5.21
CA VAL A 408 -0.09 0.35 4.49
C VAL A 408 -0.18 1.56 3.55
N GLU A 409 -1.39 2.06 3.28
CA GLU A 409 -1.65 3.29 2.52
C GLU A 409 -2.11 4.45 3.43
N SER A 410 -1.92 4.32 4.75
CA SER A 410 -2.16 5.42 5.69
C SER A 410 -1.10 6.52 5.54
N TYR A 411 -1.49 7.74 5.93
CA TYR A 411 -0.67 8.96 5.82
C TYR A 411 -0.36 9.36 4.37
N ASN A 412 0.26 10.53 4.19
CA ASN A 412 0.56 11.04 2.86
C ASN A 412 1.81 10.34 2.29
N PRO A 413 1.78 9.95 1.00
CA PRO A 413 2.97 9.41 0.36
C PRO A 413 4.01 10.52 0.15
N ASN A 414 5.29 10.13 0.06
CA ASN A 414 6.35 11.04 -0.35
C ASN A 414 6.24 11.41 -1.86
N ASP A 415 7.15 12.24 -2.37
CA ASP A 415 7.06 12.71 -3.77
C ASP A 415 7.26 11.62 -4.84
N PHE A 416 7.89 10.50 -4.48
CA PHE A 416 7.94 9.31 -5.34
C PHE A 416 6.65 8.49 -5.29
N GLY A 417 5.75 8.74 -4.33
CA GLY A 417 4.48 8.04 -4.17
C GLY A 417 4.53 6.91 -3.14
N LEU A 418 5.59 6.84 -2.32
CA LEU A 418 5.80 5.79 -1.32
C LEU A 418 5.12 6.16 0.00
N TYR A 419 4.28 5.27 0.51
CA TYR A 419 3.57 5.43 1.79
C TYR A 419 4.40 4.93 2.96
N CYS A 420 4.12 5.40 4.17
CA CYS A 420 4.66 4.84 5.42
C CYS A 420 6.20 4.64 5.47
N MET A 421 6.97 5.44 4.72
CA MET A 421 8.44 5.35 4.78
C MET A 421 8.97 5.72 6.17
N SER A 422 8.25 6.51 6.95
CA SER A 422 8.56 6.72 8.37
C SER A 422 7.37 6.28 9.21
N GLY A 423 7.66 5.54 10.29
CA GLY A 423 6.67 4.99 11.21
C GLY A 423 6.01 3.72 10.69
N ASN A 424 4.87 3.38 11.29
CA ASN A 424 4.11 2.16 11.08
C ASN A 424 4.92 0.91 11.48
N VAL A 425 5.81 0.42 10.63
CA VAL A 425 6.72 -0.69 10.96
C VAL A 425 8.12 -0.34 10.49
N ALA A 426 9.12 -0.70 11.28
CA ALA A 426 10.50 -0.55 10.84
C ALA A 426 10.74 -1.51 9.68
N GLU A 427 11.30 -1.02 8.58
CA GLU A 427 11.46 -1.80 7.36
C GLU A 427 12.86 -2.43 7.31
N MET A 428 12.91 -3.73 7.08
CA MET A 428 14.18 -4.46 6.89
C MET A 428 14.99 -3.87 5.74
N VAL A 429 16.29 -3.65 5.98
CA VAL A 429 17.30 -3.28 4.98
C VAL A 429 18.57 -4.12 5.16
N TYR A 430 19.48 -4.08 4.19
CA TYR A 430 20.88 -4.47 4.37
C TYR A 430 21.79 -3.25 4.36
N ASN A 431 22.63 -3.12 5.38
CA ASN A 431 23.58 -2.01 5.49
C ASN A 431 24.73 -2.20 4.52
N LYS A 432 24.73 -1.45 3.40
CA LYS A 432 25.68 -1.66 2.31
C LYS A 432 27.13 -1.40 2.73
N ASP A 433 27.35 -0.35 3.52
CA ASP A 433 28.67 0.02 4.03
C ASP A 433 29.17 -0.89 5.15
N GLU A 434 28.31 -1.75 5.70
CA GLU A 434 28.62 -2.67 6.79
C GLU A 434 28.49 -4.12 6.32
N ASN A 435 29.12 -4.44 5.18
CA ASN A 435 29.16 -5.78 4.59
C ASN A 435 27.78 -6.46 4.46
N MET A 436 26.76 -5.70 4.10
CA MET A 436 25.38 -6.18 3.95
C MET A 436 24.82 -6.80 5.24
N THR A 437 25.22 -6.27 6.41
CA THR A 437 24.65 -6.71 7.69
C THR A 437 23.16 -6.33 7.80
N PRO A 438 22.35 -7.14 8.51
CA PRO A 438 20.94 -6.82 8.76
C PRO A 438 20.76 -5.49 9.51
N GLY A 439 19.86 -4.65 9.00
CA GLY A 439 19.42 -3.42 9.67
C GLY A 439 17.95 -3.11 9.41
N THR A 440 17.46 -2.03 9.98
CA THR A 440 16.13 -1.47 9.69
C THR A 440 16.15 0.04 9.49
N LYS A 441 15.12 0.57 8.84
CA LYS A 441 14.93 2.01 8.61
C LYS A 441 13.47 2.40 8.84
N GLY A 442 13.23 3.70 9.03
CA GLY A 442 11.88 4.30 9.12
C GLY A 442 11.26 4.33 10.52
N GLY A 443 11.69 3.47 11.44
CA GLY A 443 11.08 3.35 12.76
C GLY A 443 9.69 2.69 12.71
N SER A 444 9.09 2.44 13.87
CA SER A 444 7.84 1.68 14.01
C SER A 444 6.76 2.47 14.76
N TRP A 445 5.56 1.91 14.88
CA TRP A 445 4.47 2.45 15.70
C TRP A 445 4.86 2.63 17.18
N THR A 446 5.89 1.93 17.68
CA THR A 446 6.45 2.15 19.03
C THR A 446 7.71 3.02 19.07
N SER A 447 8.14 3.55 17.92
CA SER A 447 9.31 4.42 17.84
C SER A 447 8.98 5.85 18.20
N ILE A 448 9.96 6.57 18.75
CA ILE A 448 9.84 8.02 18.96
C ILE A 448 10.17 8.78 17.67
N GLY A 449 9.73 10.03 17.59
CA GLY A 449 9.92 10.87 16.40
C GLY A 449 11.36 10.99 15.88
N GLN A 450 12.38 10.92 16.74
CA GLN A 450 13.78 10.93 16.31
C GLN A 450 14.18 9.66 15.54
N GLU A 451 13.64 8.50 15.92
CA GLU A 451 13.93 7.22 15.25
C GLU A 451 13.31 7.14 13.85
N LEU A 452 12.32 8.00 13.56
CA LEU A 452 11.64 8.08 12.26
C LEU A 452 12.47 8.80 11.18
N GLN A 453 13.55 9.46 11.55
CA GLN A 453 14.34 10.27 10.62
C GLN A 453 15.06 9.40 9.59
N ILE A 454 15.04 9.81 8.32
CA ILE A 454 15.52 9.01 7.18
C ILE A 454 17.01 8.65 7.33
N ILE A 455 17.83 9.66 7.62
CA ILE A 455 19.30 9.53 7.66
C ILE A 455 19.79 9.38 9.10
N GLN A 456 19.38 10.29 9.99
CA GLN A 456 19.90 10.40 11.36
C GLN A 456 19.14 9.52 12.36
N GLY A 457 18.06 8.85 11.95
CA GLY A 457 17.27 7.99 12.81
C GLY A 457 18.09 6.80 13.32
N LYS A 458 18.05 6.58 14.64
CA LYS A 458 18.72 5.44 15.28
C LYS A 458 17.99 4.15 14.90
N ASP A 459 18.73 3.19 14.34
CA ASP A 459 18.22 1.84 14.07
C ASP A 459 18.18 1.03 15.37
N ARG A 460 17.01 1.04 16.04
CA ARG A 460 16.76 0.28 17.27
C ARG A 460 16.83 -1.24 17.05
N PHE A 461 16.59 -1.70 15.82
CA PHE A 461 16.51 -3.11 15.46
C PHE A 461 17.71 -3.56 14.62
N LYS A 462 18.84 -2.86 14.73
CA LYS A 462 20.07 -3.22 14.03
C LYS A 462 20.47 -4.66 14.38
N GLY A 463 20.76 -5.48 13.38
CA GLY A 463 21.09 -6.89 13.55
C GLY A 463 19.89 -7.82 13.82
N LEU A 464 18.66 -7.32 13.83
CA LEU A 464 17.48 -8.16 14.08
C LEU A 464 17.18 -9.05 12.86
N GLU A 465 17.23 -10.37 13.10
CA GLU A 465 16.80 -11.39 12.15
C GLU A 465 15.55 -12.16 12.60
N LYS A 466 15.28 -12.14 13.91
CA LYS A 466 14.15 -12.84 14.53
C LYS A 466 12.85 -12.05 14.33
N PRO A 467 11.69 -12.74 14.36
CA PRO A 467 10.38 -12.11 14.38
C PRO A 467 10.23 -10.98 15.42
N SER A 468 9.62 -9.88 15.02
CA SER A 468 9.15 -8.80 15.90
C SER A 468 7.87 -8.19 15.35
N VAL A 469 6.96 -7.75 16.23
CA VAL A 469 5.73 -7.05 15.80
C VAL A 469 5.96 -5.59 15.38
N ASP A 470 7.15 -5.04 15.63
CA ASP A 470 7.54 -3.69 15.19
C ASP A 470 8.16 -3.67 13.79
N VAL A 471 8.58 -4.83 13.28
CA VAL A 471 9.41 -4.95 12.08
C VAL A 471 8.66 -5.64 10.96
N GLY A 472 8.58 -4.96 9.82
CA GLY A 472 8.07 -5.46 8.56
C GLY A 472 9.10 -5.30 7.45
N PHE A 473 8.66 -5.33 6.20
CA PHE A 473 9.57 -5.09 5.08
C PHE A 473 8.84 -4.62 3.82
N ARG A 474 9.63 -4.01 2.94
CA ARG A 474 9.23 -3.57 1.61
C ARG A 474 10.28 -4.04 0.61
N PRO A 475 9.91 -4.79 -0.44
CA PRO A 475 10.86 -5.23 -1.43
C PRO A 475 11.20 -4.14 -2.45
N VAL A 476 12.42 -4.22 -2.97
CA VAL A 476 12.85 -3.58 -4.20
C VAL A 476 13.04 -4.63 -5.29
N MET A 477 13.01 -4.18 -6.54
CA MET A 477 13.30 -5.01 -7.70
C MET A 477 14.34 -4.31 -8.55
N THR A 478 15.38 -5.06 -8.93
CA THR A 478 16.41 -4.54 -9.81
C THR A 478 15.80 -4.16 -11.15
N PHE A 479 16.09 -2.94 -11.60
CA PHE A 479 15.76 -2.53 -12.95
C PHE A 479 16.85 -3.03 -13.88
N LEU A 480 16.53 -4.01 -14.72
CA LEU A 480 17.47 -4.61 -15.66
C LEU A 480 17.72 -3.74 -16.89
N GLY A 481 16.80 -2.80 -17.16
CA GLY A 481 16.66 -2.14 -18.45
C GLY A 481 16.44 -3.14 -19.57
N SER A 482 16.14 -2.63 -20.77
CA SER A 482 16.36 -3.45 -21.96
C SER A 482 17.87 -3.55 -22.21
N ASN A 483 18.35 -4.52 -22.99
CA ASN A 483 19.72 -4.52 -23.53
C ASN A 483 20.07 -3.24 -24.33
N ASN A 484 19.12 -2.32 -24.47
CA ASN A 484 19.36 -0.90 -24.66
C ASN A 484 18.83 -0.13 -23.43
N TYR A 485 19.60 -0.04 -22.35
CA TYR A 485 19.65 1.25 -21.66
C TYR A 485 20.32 2.21 -22.64
N THR A 486 19.53 2.70 -23.58
CA THR A 486 19.73 4.10 -23.92
C THR A 486 19.47 4.79 -22.59
N TYR A 487 20.54 5.26 -21.94
CA TYR A 487 20.47 6.48 -21.15
C TYR A 487 19.41 7.33 -21.86
N ILE A 488 18.19 7.47 -21.29
CA ILE A 488 17.28 8.52 -21.73
C ILE A 488 18.05 9.72 -21.24
N PRO A 489 18.78 10.40 -22.12
CA PRO A 489 19.57 11.53 -21.68
C PRO A 489 18.58 12.48 -21.05
N ASP A 490 18.97 13.23 -20.02
CA ASP A 490 18.10 14.30 -19.55
C ASP A 490 17.76 15.13 -20.78
N ILE A 491 16.53 14.95 -21.31
CA ILE A 491 16.18 15.54 -22.57
C ILE A 491 16.18 17.03 -22.29
N THR A 492 17.15 17.72 -22.87
CA THR A 492 17.32 19.15 -22.64
C THR A 492 16.10 19.92 -23.16
N VAL A 493 15.36 19.29 -24.08
CA VAL A 493 14.17 19.84 -24.71
C VAL A 493 12.91 19.33 -24.03
N ILE A 494 12.22 20.23 -23.35
CA ILE A 494 10.88 19.98 -22.81
C ILE A 494 9.89 19.96 -23.97
N PRO A 495 9.03 18.93 -24.10
CA PRO A 495 8.03 18.89 -25.15
C PRO A 495 7.13 20.14 -25.13
N PRO A 496 6.83 20.73 -26.30
CA PRO A 496 6.10 21.99 -26.35
C PRO A 496 4.75 21.94 -25.62
N GLY A 497 4.52 22.91 -24.75
CA GLY A 497 3.28 23.04 -23.97
C GLY A 497 3.16 22.08 -22.78
N THR A 498 4.22 21.33 -22.44
CA THR A 498 4.18 20.33 -21.37
C THR A 498 4.94 20.74 -20.10
N ALA A 499 4.60 20.12 -18.98
CA ALA A 499 5.32 20.13 -17.71
C ALA A 499 5.94 18.74 -17.48
N LYS A 500 7.21 18.71 -17.03
CA LYS A 500 7.92 17.48 -16.66
C LYS A 500 7.33 16.92 -15.36
N ILE A 501 6.93 15.65 -15.38
CA ILE A 501 6.45 14.91 -14.20
C ILE A 501 7.53 13.96 -13.69
N SER A 502 8.12 13.18 -14.60
CA SER A 502 9.21 12.24 -14.35
C SER A 502 10.19 12.27 -15.53
N SER A 503 11.19 11.39 -15.54
CA SER A 503 12.16 11.26 -16.65
C SER A 503 11.49 10.88 -17.98
N ASN A 504 10.41 10.09 -17.95
CA ASN A 504 9.73 9.57 -19.13
C ASN A 504 8.32 10.16 -19.37
N LEU A 505 7.78 10.96 -18.44
CA LEU A 505 6.39 11.42 -18.48
C LEU A 505 6.27 12.94 -18.36
N TYR A 506 5.50 13.52 -19.27
CA TYR A 506 5.21 14.94 -19.31
C TYR A 506 3.72 15.17 -19.56
N PHE A 507 3.11 16.09 -18.83
CA PHE A 507 1.69 16.44 -18.99
C PHE A 507 1.55 17.75 -19.74
N ASP A 508 0.54 17.89 -20.59
CA ASP A 508 0.14 19.21 -21.06
C ASP A 508 -0.19 20.12 -19.87
N LYS A 509 0.35 21.33 -19.91
CA LYS A 509 0.08 22.34 -18.88
C LYS A 509 -1.40 22.71 -18.84
N THR A 510 -2.12 22.58 -19.94
CA THR A 510 -3.51 23.00 -20.10
C THR A 510 -4.29 21.97 -20.90
N GLU A 511 -5.61 22.09 -20.95
CA GLU A 511 -6.46 21.39 -21.90
C GLU A 511 -6.05 21.74 -23.35
N VAL A 512 -6.33 20.84 -24.29
CA VAL A 512 -6.16 21.10 -25.72
C VAL A 512 -7.10 22.25 -26.10
N THR A 513 -6.55 23.27 -26.76
CA THR A 513 -7.31 24.47 -27.09
C THR A 513 -8.01 24.35 -28.45
N ASN A 514 -9.00 25.21 -28.69
CA ASN A 514 -9.61 25.38 -30.01
C ASN A 514 -8.55 25.70 -31.09
N PHE A 515 -7.52 26.48 -30.76
CA PHE A 515 -6.41 26.77 -31.67
C PHE A 515 -5.66 25.49 -32.07
N ASN A 516 -5.26 24.67 -31.10
CA ASN A 516 -4.57 23.41 -31.38
C ASN A 516 -5.44 22.47 -32.24
N TRP A 517 -6.75 22.43 -31.98
CA TRP A 517 -7.68 21.64 -32.79
C TRP A 517 -7.82 22.18 -34.22
N LYS A 518 -7.84 23.50 -34.42
CA LYS A 518 -7.83 24.11 -35.76
C LYS A 518 -6.58 23.72 -36.55
N GLU A 519 -5.42 23.66 -35.90
CA GLU A 519 -4.19 23.19 -36.54
C GLU A 519 -4.34 21.75 -37.02
N TYR A 520 -4.90 20.87 -36.18
CA TYR A 520 -5.17 19.48 -36.54
C TYR A 520 -6.13 19.36 -37.73
N VAL A 521 -7.27 20.06 -37.70
CA VAL A 521 -8.26 20.04 -38.79
C VAL A 521 -7.67 20.62 -40.08
N THR A 522 -6.94 21.73 -39.98
CA THR A 522 -6.29 22.38 -41.13
C THR A 522 -5.21 21.50 -41.74
N TRP A 523 -4.44 20.78 -40.92
CA TRP A 523 -3.46 19.82 -41.40
C TRP A 523 -4.14 18.69 -42.19
N ASN A 524 -5.20 18.08 -41.65
CA ASN A 524 -5.93 17.03 -42.38
C ASN A 524 -6.54 17.55 -43.69
N LEU A 525 -7.06 18.79 -43.69
CA LEU A 525 -7.57 19.42 -44.90
C LEU A 525 -6.49 19.56 -45.98
N ARG A 526 -5.30 20.07 -45.60
CA ARG A 526 -4.19 20.32 -46.53
C ARG A 526 -3.54 19.03 -47.01
N THR A 527 -3.41 18.03 -46.15
CA THR A 527 -2.67 16.79 -46.45
C THR A 527 -3.56 15.75 -47.15
N HIS A 528 -4.82 15.63 -46.77
CA HIS A 528 -5.72 14.58 -47.28
C HIS A 528 -6.84 15.13 -48.19
N GLY A 529 -7.08 16.44 -48.17
CA GLY A 529 -8.15 17.07 -48.94
C GLY A 529 -9.48 17.12 -48.20
N LYS A 530 -10.37 18.01 -48.64
CA LYS A 530 -11.66 18.32 -48.00
C LYS A 530 -12.60 17.11 -47.92
N GLU A 531 -12.61 16.27 -48.96
CA GLU A 531 -13.54 15.13 -49.03
C GLU A 531 -13.02 13.86 -48.34
N SER A 532 -11.80 13.89 -47.81
CA SER A 532 -11.18 12.74 -47.16
C SER A 532 -11.87 12.32 -45.87
N LYS A 533 -11.80 11.02 -45.57
CA LYS A 533 -12.28 10.45 -44.31
C LYS A 533 -11.62 11.13 -43.10
N GLN A 534 -10.30 11.33 -43.16
CA GLN A 534 -9.51 11.95 -42.09
C GLN A 534 -9.95 13.38 -41.78
N HIS A 535 -10.22 14.20 -42.80
CA HIS A 535 -10.71 15.56 -42.58
C HIS A 535 -12.12 15.57 -42.00
N LYS A 536 -13.03 14.77 -42.57
CA LYS A 536 -14.43 14.66 -42.10
C LYS A 536 -14.50 14.16 -40.65
N GLU A 537 -13.69 13.17 -40.29
CA GLU A 537 -13.61 12.64 -38.93
C GLU A 537 -12.95 13.61 -37.93
N ALA A 538 -12.17 14.60 -38.38
CA ALA A 538 -11.59 15.62 -37.51
C ALA A 538 -12.56 16.79 -37.19
N LEU A 539 -13.67 16.90 -37.91
CA LEU A 539 -14.67 17.95 -37.68
C LEU A 539 -15.41 17.70 -36.35
N LEU A 540 -15.43 18.71 -35.50
CA LEU A 540 -16.15 18.65 -34.22
C LEU A 540 -17.63 19.00 -34.38
N ASP A 541 -18.44 18.55 -33.43
CA ASP A 541 -19.86 18.88 -33.35
C ASP A 541 -20.07 20.22 -32.63
N THR A 542 -20.43 21.27 -33.38
CA THR A 542 -20.74 22.59 -32.80
C THR A 542 -22.15 22.66 -32.20
N MET A 543 -23.03 21.70 -32.50
CA MET A 543 -24.41 21.69 -32.01
C MET A 543 -24.51 21.25 -30.55
N VAL A 544 -23.42 20.80 -29.94
CA VAL A 544 -23.36 20.50 -28.49
C VAL A 544 -23.73 21.68 -27.59
N TRP A 545 -23.65 22.91 -28.11
CA TRP A 545 -24.05 24.12 -27.40
C TRP A 545 -25.57 24.38 -27.45
N LYS A 546 -26.31 23.70 -28.33
CA LYS A 546 -27.75 23.87 -28.49
C LYS A 546 -28.49 23.09 -27.40
N SER A 547 -29.25 23.79 -26.56
CA SER A 547 -30.19 23.18 -25.62
C SER A 547 -31.59 23.77 -25.79
N LYS A 548 -32.61 22.98 -25.42
CA LYS A 548 -34.02 23.41 -25.53
C LYS A 548 -34.22 24.62 -24.59
N LEU A 549 -34.72 25.74 -25.14
CA LEU A 549 -35.02 27.00 -24.42
C LEU A 549 -33.82 27.86 -23.96
N ALA A 550 -32.56 27.57 -24.36
CA ALA A 550 -31.40 28.43 -24.03
C ALA A 550 -30.94 29.31 -25.19
N TYR A 551 -30.52 30.55 -24.89
CA TYR A 551 -29.95 31.49 -25.86
C TYR A 551 -28.45 31.22 -26.13
N ASN A 552 -28.11 29.97 -26.50
CA ASN A 552 -26.72 29.55 -26.72
C ASN A 552 -26.31 29.56 -28.21
N GLU A 553 -27.13 30.10 -29.10
CA GLU A 553 -26.83 30.18 -30.53
C GLU A 553 -25.49 30.86 -30.87
N PRO A 554 -25.05 31.90 -30.13
CA PRO A 554 -23.73 32.49 -30.38
C PRO A 554 -22.59 31.47 -30.23
N PHE A 555 -22.64 30.56 -29.25
CA PHE A 555 -21.59 29.56 -29.05
C PHE A 555 -21.54 28.53 -30.18
N VAL A 556 -22.69 28.13 -30.72
CA VAL A 556 -22.77 27.24 -31.91
C VAL A 556 -22.01 27.85 -33.10
N LYS A 557 -22.16 29.15 -33.31
CA LYS A 557 -21.53 29.87 -34.43
C LYS A 557 -20.06 30.18 -34.15
N HIS A 558 -19.74 30.66 -32.94
CA HIS A 558 -18.50 31.38 -32.66
C HIS A 558 -17.51 30.63 -31.76
N TYR A 559 -17.94 29.71 -30.88
CA TYR A 559 -17.03 29.09 -29.90
C TYR A 559 -15.82 28.43 -30.57
N TYR A 560 -16.06 27.62 -31.60
CA TYR A 560 -14.95 27.03 -32.35
C TYR A 560 -14.34 28.00 -33.35
N ARG A 561 -15.14 28.87 -34.00
CA ARG A 561 -14.69 29.61 -35.20
C ARG A 561 -13.98 30.93 -34.89
N HIS A 562 -14.46 31.67 -33.90
CA HIS A 562 -14.02 33.04 -33.65
C HIS A 562 -12.64 33.08 -32.95
N PRO A 563 -11.72 34.00 -33.32
CA PRO A 563 -10.39 34.09 -32.72
C PRO A 563 -10.38 34.31 -31.21
N ALA A 564 -11.39 34.99 -30.64
CA ALA A 564 -11.51 35.22 -29.20
C ALA A 564 -11.54 33.91 -28.37
N TYR A 565 -12.00 32.81 -28.97
CA TYR A 565 -12.08 31.51 -28.32
C TYR A 565 -10.89 30.60 -28.62
N ASN A 566 -9.84 31.09 -29.27
CA ASN A 566 -8.68 30.27 -29.65
C ASN A 566 -8.03 29.57 -28.46
N ASN A 567 -7.95 30.24 -27.30
CA ASN A 567 -7.32 29.75 -26.07
C ASN A 567 -8.32 29.16 -25.07
N TYR A 568 -9.52 28.82 -25.53
CA TYR A 568 -10.53 28.09 -24.74
C TYR A 568 -10.40 26.60 -25.02
N PRO A 569 -10.82 25.73 -24.08
CA PRO A 569 -10.75 24.29 -24.26
C PRO A 569 -11.58 23.85 -25.47
N VAL A 570 -11.05 22.92 -26.25
CA VAL A 570 -11.81 22.26 -27.31
C VAL A 570 -12.87 21.35 -26.69
N VAL A 571 -14.10 21.48 -27.18
CA VAL A 571 -15.26 20.66 -26.77
C VAL A 571 -16.06 20.27 -28.01
N GLY A 572 -17.05 19.39 -27.86
CA GLY A 572 -17.81 18.87 -29.00
C GLY A 572 -17.07 17.80 -29.80
N ILE A 573 -16.12 17.11 -29.18
CA ILE A 573 -15.34 16.03 -29.78
C ILE A 573 -15.65 14.68 -29.13
N THR A 574 -15.39 13.59 -29.84
CA THR A 574 -15.48 12.23 -29.32
C THR A 574 -14.13 11.73 -28.78
N TYR A 575 -14.18 10.61 -28.04
CA TYR A 575 -12.98 9.92 -27.56
C TYR A 575 -12.06 9.50 -28.72
N GLU A 576 -12.62 8.98 -29.80
CA GLU A 576 -11.86 8.56 -30.98
C GLU A 576 -11.13 9.73 -31.62
N GLN A 577 -11.78 10.89 -31.69
CA GLN A 577 -11.17 12.12 -32.20
C GLN A 577 -10.01 12.57 -31.30
N ALA A 578 -10.17 12.54 -29.97
CA ALA A 578 -9.11 12.88 -29.03
C ALA A 578 -7.89 11.95 -29.17
N VAL A 579 -8.11 10.63 -29.30
CA VAL A 579 -7.04 9.64 -29.55
C VAL A 579 -6.34 9.88 -30.89
N ALA A 580 -7.11 10.20 -31.94
CA ALA A 580 -6.56 10.53 -33.26
C ALA A 580 -5.71 11.80 -33.23
N PHE A 581 -6.11 12.81 -32.45
CA PHE A 581 -5.32 14.01 -32.20
C PHE A 581 -4.00 13.71 -31.49
N CYS A 582 -4.00 12.86 -30.44
CA CYS A 582 -2.78 12.45 -29.76
C CYS A 582 -1.80 11.76 -30.74
N LYS A 583 -2.31 10.88 -31.60
CA LYS A 583 -1.49 10.25 -32.65
C LYS A 583 -0.93 11.28 -33.63
N TRP A 584 -1.75 12.19 -34.13
CA TRP A 584 -1.30 13.26 -35.02
C TRP A 584 -0.23 14.15 -34.38
N ARG A 585 -0.42 14.56 -33.12
CA ARG A 585 0.56 15.38 -32.40
C ARG A 585 1.89 14.66 -32.23
N THR A 586 1.86 13.35 -32.00
CA THR A 586 3.06 12.51 -31.97
C THR A 586 3.86 12.64 -33.27
N ASP A 587 3.19 12.50 -34.42
CA ASP A 587 3.84 12.57 -35.72
C ASP A 587 4.40 13.98 -36.01
N ARG A 588 3.65 15.03 -35.67
CA ARG A 588 4.08 16.42 -35.85
C ARG A 588 5.27 16.79 -34.97
N VAL A 589 5.29 16.37 -33.71
CA VAL A 589 6.43 16.64 -32.81
C VAL A 589 7.65 15.83 -33.23
N LYS A 590 7.49 14.61 -33.76
CA LYS A 590 8.60 13.85 -34.36
C LYS A 590 9.21 14.60 -35.55
N GLU A 591 8.39 15.18 -36.42
CA GLU A 591 8.87 16.03 -37.53
C GLU A 591 9.56 17.30 -37.03
N LEU A 592 9.02 17.94 -35.99
CA LEU A 592 9.61 19.13 -35.35
C LEU A 592 11.01 18.82 -34.81
N TYR A 593 11.16 17.74 -34.04
CA TYR A 593 12.45 17.35 -33.47
C TYR A 593 13.46 16.96 -34.54
N LYS A 594 13.05 16.31 -35.63
CA LYS A 594 13.95 16.07 -36.78
C LYS A 594 14.51 17.37 -37.34
N LYS A 595 13.69 18.41 -37.48
CA LYS A 595 14.12 19.73 -37.96
C LYS A 595 15.00 20.46 -36.92
N GLN A 596 14.65 20.41 -35.65
CA GLN A 596 15.40 21.08 -34.58
C GLN A 596 16.77 20.44 -34.35
N LYS A 597 16.87 19.11 -34.44
CA LYS A 597 18.14 18.38 -34.35
C LYS A 597 19.15 18.77 -35.43
N ILE A 598 18.68 19.20 -36.61
CA ILE A 598 19.54 19.75 -37.67
C ILE A 598 20.09 21.13 -37.28
N LYS A 599 19.27 21.97 -36.63
CA LYS A 599 19.63 23.34 -36.24
C LYS A 599 20.49 23.40 -34.98
N ASN A 600 20.19 22.60 -33.96
CA ASN A 600 20.91 22.56 -32.70
C ASN A 600 21.37 21.13 -32.38
N LYS A 601 22.66 20.87 -32.61
CA LYS A 601 23.26 19.55 -32.36
C LYS A 601 23.56 19.28 -30.89
N LYS A 602 23.49 20.29 -30.02
CA LYS A 602 23.76 20.15 -28.57
C LYS A 602 22.55 19.63 -27.80
N ASP A 603 21.34 19.86 -28.32
CA ASP A 603 20.11 19.44 -27.66
C ASP A 603 19.85 17.94 -27.82
N ILE A 604 19.33 17.35 -26.76
CA ILE A 604 19.04 15.93 -26.73
C ILE A 604 17.53 15.71 -26.84
N PHE A 605 17.12 15.19 -27.99
CA PHE A 605 15.72 14.94 -28.34
C PHE A 605 15.36 13.46 -28.15
N PRO A 606 14.18 13.15 -27.58
CA PRO A 606 13.70 11.78 -27.50
C PRO A 606 13.39 11.24 -28.91
N THR A 607 13.84 10.02 -29.18
CA THR A 607 13.71 9.36 -30.48
C THR A 607 12.43 8.54 -30.59
N ASN A 608 11.99 7.94 -29.49
CA ASN A 608 10.79 7.13 -29.42
C ASN A 608 9.87 7.66 -28.30
N PHE A 609 8.69 8.12 -28.70
CA PHE A 609 7.68 8.70 -27.81
C PHE A 609 6.30 8.68 -28.48
N LYS A 610 5.26 8.84 -27.66
CA LYS A 610 3.89 9.12 -28.10
C LYS A 610 3.21 10.12 -27.18
N TYR A 611 2.25 10.85 -27.74
CA TYR A 611 1.19 11.48 -26.99
C TYR A 611 0.02 10.50 -26.84
N ARG A 612 -0.63 10.51 -25.68
CA ARG A 612 -1.85 9.74 -25.38
C ARG A 612 -2.73 10.47 -24.36
N LEU A 613 -3.94 9.96 -24.13
CA LEU A 613 -4.76 10.37 -22.99
C LEU A 613 -4.14 9.86 -21.67
N PRO A 614 -4.28 10.60 -20.57
CA PRO A 614 -3.81 10.16 -19.25
C PRO A 614 -4.61 8.94 -18.77
N THR A 615 -3.96 8.03 -18.05
CA THR A 615 -4.68 7.02 -17.27
C THR A 615 -5.39 7.64 -16.08
N LYS A 616 -6.39 6.95 -15.52
CA LYS A 616 -7.09 7.40 -14.32
C LYS A 616 -6.13 7.71 -13.17
N GLN A 617 -5.21 6.80 -12.89
CA GLN A 617 -4.23 6.92 -11.81
C GLN A 617 -3.26 8.08 -12.02
N GLU A 618 -2.72 8.24 -13.25
CA GLU A 618 -1.85 9.38 -13.55
C GLU A 618 -2.60 10.71 -13.38
N TRP A 619 -3.84 10.79 -13.87
CA TRP A 619 -4.65 11.99 -13.76
C TRP A 619 -4.93 12.36 -12.29
N GLU A 620 -5.39 11.40 -11.48
CA GLU A 620 -5.71 11.61 -10.06
C GLU A 620 -4.46 11.99 -9.24
N ARG A 621 -3.31 11.34 -9.52
CA ARG A 621 -2.03 11.68 -8.89
C ARG A 621 -1.64 13.13 -9.14
N ILE A 622 -1.77 13.59 -10.38
CA ILE A 622 -1.41 14.96 -10.77
C ILE A 622 -2.43 15.97 -10.23
N ALA A 623 -3.72 15.63 -10.19
CA ALA A 623 -4.75 16.52 -9.65
C ALA A 623 -4.62 16.71 -8.13
N ASN A 624 -4.25 15.66 -7.38
CA ASN A 624 -4.05 15.70 -5.92
C ASN A 624 -2.69 16.30 -5.49
N ALA A 625 -1.91 16.83 -6.42
CA ALA A 625 -0.57 17.31 -6.16
C ALA A 625 -0.57 18.68 -5.45
N SER A 626 -0.53 18.68 -4.12
CA SER A 626 -0.56 19.87 -3.26
C SER A 626 0.78 20.63 -3.22
N TYR A 627 0.68 21.93 -2.97
CA TYR A 627 1.82 22.79 -2.67
C TYR A 627 2.27 22.63 -1.21
N SER A 628 3.54 22.91 -0.92
CA SER A 628 3.96 23.12 0.48
C SER A 628 3.33 24.41 1.02
N GLU A 629 3.10 24.47 2.33
CA GLU A 629 2.46 25.64 2.98
C GLU A 629 3.17 26.96 2.68
N LYS A 630 4.50 26.95 2.63
CA LYS A 630 5.32 28.12 2.28
C LYS A 630 5.05 28.60 0.85
N ILE A 631 4.94 27.69 -0.10
CA ILE A 631 4.62 28.01 -1.49
C ILE A 631 3.17 28.49 -1.57
N LEU A 632 2.26 27.82 -0.88
CA LEU A 632 0.84 28.14 -0.87
C LEU A 632 0.58 29.57 -0.39
N LYS A 633 1.20 30.02 0.72
CA LYS A 633 1.13 31.42 1.18
C LYS A 633 1.65 32.41 0.14
N LYS A 634 2.75 32.08 -0.56
CA LYS A 634 3.31 32.92 -1.64
C LYS A 634 2.36 33.00 -2.84
N LEU A 635 1.72 31.88 -3.20
CA LEU A 635 0.76 31.82 -4.30
C LEU A 635 -0.55 32.52 -3.97
N GLU A 636 -1.00 32.45 -2.71
CA GLU A 636 -2.16 33.19 -2.24
C GLU A 636 -1.97 34.70 -2.35
N GLY A 637 -0.78 35.22 -2.06
CA GLY A 637 -0.43 36.61 -2.35
C GLY A 637 -0.39 36.91 -3.86
N LYS A 638 0.24 36.04 -4.66
CA LYS A 638 0.38 36.22 -6.12
C LYS A 638 -0.97 36.24 -6.84
N TYR A 639 -1.92 35.42 -6.38
CA TYR A 639 -3.19 35.17 -7.05
C TYR A 639 -4.40 35.60 -6.20
N ALA A 640 -4.22 36.55 -5.26
CA ALA A 640 -5.24 36.98 -4.30
C ALA A 640 -6.59 37.38 -4.93
N TYR A 641 -6.55 37.85 -6.18
CA TYR A 641 -7.73 38.29 -6.96
C TYR A 641 -8.08 37.36 -8.13
N SER A 642 -7.47 36.19 -8.19
CA SER A 642 -7.71 35.21 -9.27
C SER A 642 -8.60 34.08 -8.77
N TYR A 643 -9.59 33.73 -9.59
CA TYR A 643 -10.45 32.59 -9.34
C TYR A 643 -9.63 31.28 -9.31
N ARG A 644 -10.03 30.33 -8.47
CA ARG A 644 -9.32 29.04 -8.34
C ARG A 644 -9.84 27.95 -9.28
N VAL A 645 -11.11 28.03 -9.67
CA VAL A 645 -11.81 26.97 -10.39
C VAL A 645 -13.07 27.52 -11.07
N ASN A 646 -13.50 26.88 -12.15
CA ASN A 646 -14.77 27.15 -12.82
C ASN A 646 -15.77 25.99 -12.66
N ILE A 647 -16.75 26.16 -11.79
CA ILE A 647 -17.74 25.14 -11.42
C ILE A 647 -19.07 25.79 -11.04
N LYS A 648 -20.15 25.01 -11.08
CA LYS A 648 -21.47 25.46 -10.65
C LYS A 648 -21.60 25.32 -9.13
N ARG A 649 -21.85 26.40 -8.41
CA ARG A 649 -21.91 26.42 -6.93
C ARG A 649 -23.21 25.82 -6.40
N ASN A 650 -24.33 26.07 -7.08
CA ASN A 650 -25.63 25.49 -6.73
C ASN A 650 -26.60 25.54 -7.92
N ASP A 651 -27.74 24.87 -7.83
CA ASP A 651 -28.69 24.78 -8.94
C ASP A 651 -29.39 26.08 -9.32
N LYS A 652 -29.44 27.05 -8.40
CA LYS A 652 -30.08 28.35 -8.58
C LYS A 652 -29.10 29.44 -9.05
N GLU A 653 -27.84 29.10 -9.25
CA GLU A 653 -26.81 30.06 -9.66
C GLU A 653 -27.14 30.68 -11.01
N THR A 654 -27.23 32.01 -11.01
CA THR A 654 -27.46 32.84 -12.19
C THR A 654 -26.15 33.09 -12.95
N ILE A 655 -26.26 33.49 -14.22
CA ILE A 655 -25.08 33.87 -15.04
C ILE A 655 -24.25 34.96 -14.36
N LYS A 656 -24.92 35.96 -13.77
CA LYS A 656 -24.27 37.06 -13.04
C LYS A 656 -23.45 36.55 -11.85
N GLU A 657 -23.99 35.59 -11.11
CA GLU A 657 -23.29 34.96 -9.99
C GLU A 657 -22.12 34.10 -10.47
N SER A 658 -22.28 33.34 -11.56
CA SER A 658 -21.19 32.55 -12.15
C SER A 658 -20.03 33.45 -12.55
N ILE A 659 -20.30 34.56 -13.25
CA ILE A 659 -19.26 35.52 -13.65
C ILE A 659 -18.58 36.13 -12.42
N ALA A 660 -19.34 36.49 -11.38
CA ALA A 660 -18.79 37.08 -10.17
C ALA A 660 -17.96 36.10 -9.32
N LYS A 661 -18.24 34.80 -9.37
CA LYS A 661 -17.58 33.78 -8.52
C LYS A 661 -16.52 32.97 -9.25
N ASN A 662 -16.62 32.83 -10.57
CA ASN A 662 -15.75 32.00 -11.39
C ASN A 662 -15.01 32.80 -12.48
N GLY A 663 -15.40 34.05 -12.74
CA GLY A 663 -14.86 34.86 -13.83
C GLY A 663 -15.34 34.45 -15.23
N ALA A 664 -16.27 33.50 -15.32
CA ALA A 664 -16.82 33.00 -16.57
C ALA A 664 -18.27 32.51 -16.39
N ASP A 665 -19.04 32.56 -17.48
CA ASP A 665 -20.42 32.06 -17.58
C ASP A 665 -20.49 30.58 -18.00
N VAL A 666 -19.64 30.18 -18.95
CA VAL A 666 -19.47 28.79 -19.41
C VAL A 666 -18.02 28.36 -19.21
N THR A 667 -17.27 28.00 -20.26
CA THR A 667 -15.83 27.76 -20.18
C THR A 667 -15.04 29.07 -20.09
N ALA A 668 -13.79 29.00 -19.64
CA ALA A 668 -12.84 30.11 -19.60
C ALA A 668 -11.58 29.78 -20.39
N LEU A 669 -10.66 30.74 -20.48
CA LEU A 669 -9.32 30.51 -21.02
C LEU A 669 -8.63 29.40 -20.25
N VAL A 670 -7.85 28.57 -20.94
CA VAL A 670 -7.21 27.41 -20.32
C VAL A 670 -6.11 27.76 -19.29
N THR A 671 -5.81 29.04 -19.09
CA THR A 671 -4.87 29.55 -18.07
C THR A 671 -5.53 30.46 -17.04
N SER A 672 -6.87 30.52 -16.98
CA SER A 672 -7.60 31.45 -16.11
C SER A 672 -7.51 31.14 -14.62
N TYR A 673 -7.22 29.88 -14.27
CA TYR A 673 -7.25 29.40 -12.89
C TYR A 673 -5.86 29.03 -12.38
N TRP A 674 -5.76 28.69 -11.10
CA TRP A 674 -4.45 28.41 -10.50
C TRP A 674 -3.90 27.08 -11.04
N PRO A 675 -2.62 27.00 -11.40
CA PRO A 675 -2.01 25.71 -11.68
C PRO A 675 -1.81 24.89 -10.39
N ASN A 676 -1.46 23.62 -10.53
CA ASN A 676 -1.00 22.76 -9.43
C ASN A 676 0.53 22.84 -9.24
N LYS A 677 1.11 22.01 -8.36
CA LYS A 677 2.57 22.01 -8.08
C LYS A 677 3.48 21.79 -9.29
N TYR A 678 2.96 21.17 -10.34
CA TYR A 678 3.68 20.92 -11.59
C TYR A 678 3.49 22.04 -12.64
N GLY A 679 2.73 23.09 -12.33
CA GLY A 679 2.41 24.15 -13.30
C GLY A 679 1.28 23.78 -14.26
N ILE A 680 0.41 22.86 -13.86
CA ILE A 680 -0.67 22.31 -14.68
C ILE A 680 -2.01 22.92 -14.24
N TYR A 681 -2.71 23.55 -15.19
CA TYR A 681 -3.94 24.31 -15.01
C TYR A 681 -5.18 23.41 -15.12
N ASN A 682 -6.28 23.85 -14.50
CA ASN A 682 -7.65 23.33 -14.69
C ASN A 682 -7.78 21.82 -14.48
N MET A 683 -7.05 21.26 -13.52
CA MET A 683 -7.25 19.86 -13.14
C MET A 683 -8.63 19.64 -12.51
N ILE A 684 -9.27 20.68 -11.99
CA ILE A 684 -10.67 20.66 -11.55
C ILE A 684 -11.40 21.81 -12.24
N GLY A 685 -12.63 21.56 -12.69
CA GLY A 685 -13.51 22.53 -13.31
C GLY A 685 -13.10 22.91 -14.74
N ASN A 686 -13.72 23.97 -15.25
CA ASN A 686 -13.67 24.41 -16.65
C ASN A 686 -14.27 23.36 -17.59
N VAL A 687 -13.55 22.30 -17.94
CA VAL A 687 -14.08 21.14 -18.68
C VAL A 687 -13.64 19.84 -18.02
N ALA A 688 -14.51 18.85 -18.04
CA ALA A 688 -14.13 17.51 -17.59
C ALA A 688 -13.24 16.87 -18.66
N GLU A 689 -12.24 16.11 -18.23
CA GLU A 689 -11.19 15.66 -19.13
C GLU A 689 -11.28 14.18 -19.43
N MET A 690 -11.30 13.83 -20.72
CA MET A 690 -11.23 12.43 -21.14
C MET A 690 -9.92 11.78 -20.66
N ILE A 691 -10.06 10.62 -20.02
CA ILE A 691 -8.94 9.74 -19.67
C ILE A 691 -8.84 8.58 -20.66
N SER A 692 -7.83 7.72 -20.51
CA SER A 692 -7.59 6.57 -21.39
C SER A 692 -8.73 5.56 -21.39
N GLU A 693 -9.54 5.50 -20.33
CA GLU A 693 -10.76 4.70 -20.29
C GLU A 693 -11.89 5.37 -21.07
N LYS A 694 -12.32 4.73 -22.16
CA LYS A 694 -13.35 5.27 -23.05
C LYS A 694 -14.66 5.53 -22.32
N GLY A 695 -15.18 6.74 -22.48
CA GLY A 695 -16.46 7.16 -21.89
C GLY A 695 -16.35 7.64 -20.44
N ILE A 696 -15.14 7.75 -19.90
CA ILE A 696 -14.88 8.32 -18.57
C ILE A 696 -14.10 9.62 -18.69
N ALA A 697 -14.58 10.65 -18.00
CA ALA A 697 -13.91 11.93 -17.83
C ALA A 697 -13.74 12.28 -16.34
N LYS A 698 -12.77 13.14 -16.02
CA LYS A 698 -12.38 13.50 -14.65
C LYS A 698 -12.38 15.02 -14.43
N GLY A 699 -12.47 15.42 -13.16
CA GLY A 699 -12.28 16.82 -12.71
C GLY A 699 -13.51 17.73 -12.73
N GLY A 700 -14.62 17.29 -13.33
CA GLY A 700 -15.82 18.12 -13.43
C GLY A 700 -15.65 19.30 -14.40
N ALA A 701 -16.71 20.07 -14.59
CA ALA A 701 -16.78 21.12 -15.60
C ALA A 701 -17.60 22.30 -15.07
N TRP A 702 -17.64 23.40 -15.83
CA TRP A 702 -18.37 24.63 -15.47
C TRP A 702 -19.85 24.41 -15.10
N ASN A 703 -20.50 23.37 -15.64
CA ASN A 703 -21.90 23.04 -15.38
C ASN A 703 -22.11 21.96 -14.29
N HIS A 704 -21.03 21.41 -13.70
CA HIS A 704 -21.10 20.43 -12.63
C HIS A 704 -21.10 21.10 -11.26
N GLN A 705 -21.86 20.53 -10.31
CA GLN A 705 -21.96 21.08 -8.96
C GLN A 705 -20.64 20.98 -8.21
N GLU A 706 -20.37 21.95 -7.34
CA GLU A 706 -19.14 22.00 -6.54
C GLU A 706 -18.92 20.73 -5.71
N LYS A 707 -19.97 20.19 -5.10
CA LYS A 707 -19.92 18.93 -4.34
C LYS A 707 -19.46 17.72 -5.18
N ASP A 708 -19.59 17.83 -6.49
CA ASP A 708 -19.30 16.78 -7.45
C ASP A 708 -17.94 16.98 -8.13
N ALA A 709 -17.39 18.19 -8.13
CA ALA A 709 -16.13 18.55 -8.75
C ALA A 709 -14.93 18.10 -7.90
N THR A 710 -14.80 16.79 -7.70
CA THR A 710 -13.70 16.16 -6.95
C THR A 710 -12.73 15.44 -7.88
N THR A 711 -11.54 15.15 -7.37
CA THR A 711 -10.52 14.38 -8.12
C THR A 711 -10.95 12.93 -8.34
N GLU A 712 -11.75 12.37 -7.45
CA GLU A 712 -12.17 10.97 -7.47
C GLU A 712 -13.42 10.70 -8.31
N LYS A 713 -14.28 11.70 -8.52
CA LYS A 713 -15.55 11.48 -9.25
C LYS A 713 -15.31 11.18 -10.73
N ASP A 714 -15.99 10.15 -11.23
CA ASP A 714 -16.01 9.77 -12.63
C ASP A 714 -17.23 10.36 -13.33
N TYR A 715 -17.01 11.02 -14.46
CA TYR A 715 -18.04 11.62 -15.29
C TYR A 715 -18.21 10.79 -16.56
N LYS A 716 -19.38 10.16 -16.70
CA LYS A 716 -19.68 9.31 -17.86
C LYS A 716 -20.14 10.16 -19.04
N TYR A 717 -19.61 9.87 -20.22
CA TYR A 717 -20.08 10.44 -21.48
C TYR A 717 -20.12 9.37 -22.57
N THR A 718 -21.11 9.45 -23.45
CA THR A 718 -21.31 8.50 -24.56
C THR A 718 -21.17 9.15 -25.93
N LYS A 719 -21.22 10.49 -25.99
CA LYS A 719 -21.14 11.29 -27.21
C LYS A 719 -20.42 12.61 -26.92
N ALA A 720 -20.10 13.34 -27.99
CA ALA A 720 -19.58 14.70 -27.93
C ALA A 720 -20.46 15.60 -27.04
N ASN A 721 -19.82 16.45 -26.23
CA ASN A 721 -20.51 17.35 -25.31
C ASN A 721 -19.76 18.68 -25.17
N CYS A 722 -20.45 19.74 -24.72
CA CYS A 722 -19.91 21.07 -24.48
C CYS A 722 -19.13 21.21 -23.16
N TRP A 723 -19.19 20.21 -22.29
CA TRP A 723 -18.48 20.20 -21.00
C TRP A 723 -17.32 19.21 -20.94
N VAL A 724 -17.08 18.41 -21.99
CA VAL A 724 -15.99 17.44 -22.05
C VAL A 724 -14.91 17.94 -23.00
N GLY A 725 -13.69 18.05 -22.49
CA GLY A 725 -12.46 18.29 -23.23
C GLY A 725 -11.42 17.22 -22.93
N PHE A 726 -10.15 17.48 -23.23
CA PHE A 726 -9.06 16.57 -22.93
C PHE A 726 -7.72 17.29 -22.92
N ARG A 727 -6.71 16.62 -22.36
CA ARG A 727 -5.29 16.99 -22.45
C ARG A 727 -4.47 15.78 -22.88
N CYS A 728 -3.29 16.02 -23.44
CA CYS A 728 -2.38 14.93 -23.78
C CYS A 728 -1.33 14.74 -22.68
N VAL A 729 -0.83 13.52 -22.60
CA VAL A 729 0.38 13.15 -21.89
C VAL A 729 1.41 12.72 -22.92
N PHE A 730 2.62 13.24 -22.83
CA PHE A 730 3.77 12.82 -23.60
C PHE A 730 4.53 11.77 -22.80
N GLU A 731 4.69 10.61 -23.40
CA GLU A 731 5.35 9.44 -22.85
C GLU A 731 6.52 9.07 -23.76
N ILE A 732 7.73 9.10 -23.21
CA ILE A 732 8.91 8.52 -23.86
C ILE A 732 8.74 7.01 -23.80
N ILE A 733 8.81 6.38 -24.97
CA ILE A 733 8.69 4.93 -25.13
C ILE A 733 10.08 4.43 -25.47
N ASP A 734 10.52 3.34 -24.85
CA ASP A 734 11.80 2.72 -25.20
C ASP A 734 11.83 2.17 -26.63
#